data_AF-A0AAV5JFE2-F1
#
_entry.id   AF-A0AAV5JFE2-F1
#
_cell.length_a   1.000
_cell.length_b   1.000
_cell.length_c   1.000
_cell.angle_alpha   90.00
_cell.angle_beta   90.00
_cell.angle_gamma   90.00
#
_symmetry.space_group_name_H-M   'P 1'
#
loop_
_entity.id
_entity.type
_entity.pdbx_description
1 polymer ?
#
loop_
_entity_poly.entity_id
_entity_poly.type
_entity_poly.pdbx_seq_one_letter_code
_entity_poly.pdbx_strand_id
1 'polypeptide(L)'
;MFSNYLLQHLQQRNPSWLSKQGVTLLVLEIVNYRLLPLYRYQGKCKTLMYDVTKIISTLKGKRGDHRVFRLAENLCMNLILSLRDFFSVKRDGKGPTEFTETLNRITIITLAITIKTRGIADADHLPYLQAMLEQIMATSNHTWSEKTLRYFPSLLRDALVGHMDKRGMAIQAWQQAETTVINQCTQLLSPSSDPNYVMTYISHSFPQHRHYLCAGAWILMMQGHPESINSTNLARVLREFSPEEVTANIYTMVDVLLHHIHVEIQHGHLLQELVLKTCANLVFFVWTHELIPLDILLLALMDRDDDPHALRILICLLERQELQQRVNVYCMNRGPPEHWLFTGVLKRAELQKALGNHLSWKERYPTFFDDIAARLLPVIPLIVYRLIENDAIDPADRVLALYSSFLAYHPLRFTFVRDILAYFYGHLPGKLIMRILKVLDISKIPFSESFPQHISSSNPAICPPPEYFATLLLGLVNNVIPPLNSNSKSGSMGDSSNNSMRGPHSKTPSTSQAGPANASEGQKAFYQIQDPGTYTQLVLETAVIEILSLPVSISQTVSSLVQIIVNIQPTLIQSSNGLHGASNSVGQGSVLPTSPSGGSTDSLSASRSNASASGINTSSFVSRSGYTCQQLSCLLIQACGLLLAQLPPEFHSQLYFEASSVIKESWWLTDGKRSLGELDSAVGYVLLDPTWASQDNTSTAIGNIVALLHSFFSNLPQEWLDGTHVIIKHLRPVTSVAMLRIAFRIMGPLLPRLSNAHNLFNKILSLLLNMMVDVFGKNSQPPVPVEASEIADLIDFLHHIIHYEGQGGPVQATSKPRPEVLALCSKVAESLRPDVQHLLSHLKPDINSSIYAATHPKLVQNP
;
A
#
# COMPACT_ATOMS: atom_id res chain seq x y z
N MET A 1 2.56 -15.55 -22.05
CA MET A 1 3.11 -14.97 -23.30
C MET A 1 2.15 -14.09 -24.12
N PHE A 2 0.84 -14.00 -23.83
CA PHE A 2 -0.15 -13.38 -24.73
C PHE A 2 -0.36 -11.84 -24.66
N SER A 3 0.36 -11.09 -23.84
CA SER A 3 -0.10 -9.74 -23.43
C SER A 3 0.74 -8.54 -23.83
N ASN A 4 2.00 -8.72 -24.23
CA ASN A 4 2.77 -7.60 -24.82
C ASN A 4 2.25 -7.22 -26.21
N TYR A 5 1.35 -8.04 -26.76
CA TYR A 5 0.97 -7.95 -28.14
C TYR A 5 -0.45 -7.40 -28.36
N LEU A 6 -1.40 -7.31 -27.42
CA LEU A 6 -2.75 -6.91 -27.89
C LEU A 6 -2.79 -5.48 -28.47
N LEU A 7 -2.47 -4.43 -27.71
CA LEU A 7 -2.44 -3.06 -28.27
C LEU A 7 -1.26 -2.86 -29.23
N GLN A 8 -0.05 -3.29 -28.86
CA GLN A 8 1.15 -3.06 -29.66
C GLN A 8 1.17 -3.87 -30.95
N HIS A 9 0.68 -5.13 -30.95
CA HIS A 9 0.49 -5.95 -32.16
C HIS A 9 -0.73 -5.50 -32.96
N LEU A 10 -1.81 -5.00 -32.34
CA LEU A 10 -2.90 -4.36 -33.11
C LEU A 10 -2.39 -3.09 -33.83
N GLN A 11 -1.56 -2.30 -33.15
CA GLN A 11 -0.94 -1.09 -33.70
C GLN A 11 0.13 -1.42 -34.75
N GLN A 12 0.89 -2.51 -34.59
CA GLN A 12 1.91 -2.98 -35.55
C GLN A 12 1.32 -3.76 -36.75
N ARG A 13 0.29 -4.60 -36.56
CA ARG A 13 -0.33 -5.36 -37.66
C ARG A 13 -1.32 -4.53 -38.47
N ASN A 14 -2.05 -3.60 -37.85
CA ASN A 14 -3.08 -2.79 -38.51
C ASN A 14 -3.33 -1.45 -37.78
N PRO A 15 -2.49 -0.42 -37.96
CA PRO A 15 -2.73 0.91 -37.38
C PRO A 15 -4.08 1.52 -37.82
N SER A 16 -4.61 1.11 -38.97
CA SER A 16 -5.94 1.49 -39.51
C SER A 16 -7.14 0.87 -38.79
N TRP A 17 -6.93 -0.10 -37.87
CA TRP A 17 -8.02 -0.69 -37.08
C TRP A 17 -8.28 0.09 -35.80
N LEU A 18 -7.24 0.61 -35.15
CA LEU A 18 -7.36 1.49 -33.97
C LEU A 18 -7.94 2.87 -34.34
N SER A 19 -7.90 3.26 -35.61
CA SER A 19 -8.62 4.44 -36.10
C SER A 19 -10.12 4.20 -36.28
N LYS A 20 -10.59 2.94 -36.24
CA LYS A 20 -12.03 2.61 -36.29
C LYS A 20 -12.61 2.60 -34.88
N GLN A 21 -13.52 3.54 -34.62
CA GLN A 21 -14.15 3.78 -33.32
C GLN A 21 -14.74 2.51 -32.66
N GLY A 22 -15.32 1.60 -33.44
CA GLY A 22 -15.91 0.36 -32.92
C GLY A 22 -14.89 -0.65 -32.37
N VAL A 23 -13.71 -0.75 -32.98
CA VAL A 23 -12.63 -1.64 -32.49
C VAL A 23 -12.06 -1.09 -31.20
N THR A 24 -11.84 0.23 -31.12
CA THR A 24 -11.37 0.91 -29.92
C THR A 24 -12.33 0.74 -28.75
N LEU A 25 -13.65 0.88 -28.98
CA LEU A 25 -14.68 0.60 -27.97
C LEU A 25 -14.60 -0.84 -27.45
N LEU A 26 -14.57 -1.83 -28.35
CA LEU A 26 -14.50 -3.24 -27.95
C LEU A 26 -13.23 -3.56 -27.16
N VAL A 27 -12.08 -3.05 -27.60
CA VAL A 27 -10.80 -3.25 -26.91
C VAL A 27 -10.84 -2.63 -25.52
N LEU A 28 -11.32 -1.39 -25.37
CA LEU A 28 -11.43 -0.73 -24.08
C LEU A 28 -12.41 -1.49 -23.15
N GLU A 29 -13.54 -2.00 -23.65
CA GLU A 29 -14.51 -2.77 -22.85
C GLU A 29 -13.90 -4.09 -22.36
N ILE A 30 -13.23 -4.84 -23.24
CA ILE A 30 -12.57 -6.10 -22.89
C ILE A 30 -11.45 -5.86 -21.87
N VAL A 31 -10.63 -4.81 -22.08
CA VAL A 31 -9.54 -4.49 -21.18
C VAL A 31 -10.07 -4.12 -19.80
N ASN A 32 -11.11 -3.29 -19.72
CA ASN A 32 -11.69 -2.82 -18.46
C ASN A 32 -12.36 -3.95 -17.66
N TYR A 33 -13.23 -4.75 -18.31
CA TYR A 33 -14.11 -5.68 -17.60
C TYR A 33 -13.65 -7.15 -17.60
N ARG A 34 -12.58 -7.50 -18.32
CA ARG A 34 -12.08 -8.87 -18.45
C ARG A 34 -10.58 -9.01 -18.21
N LEU A 35 -9.76 -8.15 -18.82
CA LEU A 35 -8.30 -8.34 -18.83
C LEU A 35 -7.55 -7.53 -17.78
N LEU A 36 -8.18 -6.58 -17.08
CA LEU A 36 -7.50 -5.76 -16.07
C LEU A 36 -6.73 -6.61 -15.03
N PRO A 37 -7.27 -7.69 -14.44
CA PRO A 37 -6.52 -8.49 -13.49
C PRO A 37 -5.33 -9.22 -14.11
N LEU A 38 -5.40 -9.55 -15.40
CA LEU A 38 -4.29 -10.15 -16.15
C LEU A 38 -3.16 -9.14 -16.39
N TYR A 39 -3.48 -7.89 -16.72
CA TYR A 39 -2.49 -6.83 -16.85
C TYR A 39 -1.79 -6.56 -15.51
N ARG A 40 -2.54 -6.65 -14.41
CA ARG A 40 -2.01 -6.53 -13.05
C ARG A 40 -1.06 -7.66 -12.70
N TYR A 41 -1.45 -8.91 -12.97
CA TYR A 41 -0.60 -10.10 -12.75
C TYR A 41 0.76 -9.98 -13.44
N GLN A 42 0.82 -9.28 -14.57
CA GLN A 42 2.05 -9.12 -15.36
C GLN A 42 2.81 -7.83 -15.07
N GLY A 43 2.35 -6.99 -14.14
CA GLY A 43 2.99 -5.72 -13.80
C GLY A 43 2.94 -4.67 -14.91
N LYS A 44 1.97 -4.74 -15.83
CA LYS A 44 1.89 -3.85 -17.01
C LYS A 44 0.87 -2.72 -16.90
N CYS A 45 0.25 -2.53 -15.73
CA CYS A 45 -0.74 -1.48 -15.51
C CYS A 45 -0.18 -0.08 -15.77
N LYS A 46 1.09 0.20 -15.39
CA LYS A 46 1.72 1.52 -15.59
C LYS A 46 1.79 1.87 -17.09
N THR A 47 2.27 0.95 -17.93
CA THR A 47 2.35 1.16 -19.39
C THR A 47 0.98 1.38 -20.00
N LEU A 48 0.00 0.55 -19.63
CA LEU A 48 -1.36 0.68 -20.13
C LEU A 48 -2.02 2.00 -19.70
N MET A 49 -1.74 2.48 -18.48
CA MET A 49 -2.20 3.79 -18.01
C MET A 49 -1.70 4.90 -18.92
N TYR A 50 -0.39 4.93 -19.26
CA TYR A 50 0.17 5.94 -20.18
C TYR A 50 -0.54 5.94 -21.55
N ASP A 51 -0.79 4.76 -22.10
CA ASP A 51 -1.47 4.62 -23.40
C ASP A 51 -2.92 5.13 -23.34
N VAL A 52 -3.64 4.80 -22.26
CA VAL A 52 -5.03 5.25 -22.06
C VAL A 52 -5.09 6.76 -21.82
N THR A 53 -4.18 7.35 -21.04
CA THR A 53 -4.16 8.80 -20.83
C THR A 53 -3.90 9.55 -22.14
N LYS A 54 -3.05 9.01 -23.02
CA LYS A 54 -2.88 9.56 -24.36
C LYS A 54 -4.18 9.54 -25.16
N ILE A 55 -4.96 8.45 -25.09
CA ILE A 55 -6.27 8.39 -25.73
C ILE A 55 -7.21 9.47 -25.16
N ILE A 56 -7.27 9.62 -23.83
CA ILE A 56 -8.10 10.64 -23.16
C ILE A 56 -7.72 12.05 -23.62
N SER A 57 -6.42 12.38 -23.67
CA SER A 57 -5.94 13.69 -24.14
C SER A 57 -6.44 14.04 -25.54
N THR A 58 -6.55 13.05 -26.44
CA THR A 58 -7.04 13.26 -27.79
C THR A 58 -8.56 13.34 -27.90
N LEU A 59 -9.30 12.84 -26.90
CA LEU A 59 -10.75 12.76 -26.89
C LEU A 59 -11.41 13.89 -26.08
N LYS A 60 -10.71 14.47 -25.11
CA LYS A 60 -11.28 15.45 -24.16
C LYS A 60 -11.96 16.64 -24.83
N GLY A 61 -11.39 17.14 -25.94
CA GLY A 61 -11.94 18.25 -26.72
C GLY A 61 -12.77 17.85 -27.94
N LYS A 62 -12.96 16.54 -28.21
CA LYS A 62 -13.70 16.07 -29.39
C LYS A 62 -15.20 15.98 -29.11
N ARG A 63 -15.98 16.74 -29.87
CA ARG A 63 -17.46 16.73 -29.80
C ARG A 63 -17.99 15.35 -30.21
N GLY A 64 -18.98 14.84 -29.47
CA GLY A 64 -19.70 13.61 -29.81
C GLY A 64 -19.05 12.28 -29.39
N ASP A 65 -17.76 12.24 -29.02
CA ASP A 65 -17.07 10.99 -28.65
C ASP A 65 -17.24 10.62 -27.15
N HIS A 66 -18.35 11.03 -26.55
CA HIS A 66 -18.67 10.87 -25.13
C HIS A 66 -18.55 9.43 -24.62
N ARG A 67 -19.01 8.42 -25.39
CA ARG A 67 -18.95 7.02 -24.97
C ARG A 67 -17.51 6.49 -24.86
N VAL A 68 -16.69 6.76 -25.87
CA VAL A 68 -15.29 6.30 -25.89
C VAL A 68 -14.52 6.97 -24.76
N PHE A 69 -14.73 8.28 -24.58
CA PHE A 69 -14.12 9.04 -23.51
C PHE A 69 -14.48 8.49 -22.13
N ARG A 70 -15.78 8.26 -21.83
CA ARG A 70 -16.21 7.75 -20.53
C ARG A 70 -15.69 6.35 -20.22
N LEU A 71 -15.64 5.49 -21.23
CA LEU A 71 -15.07 4.15 -21.07
C LEU A 71 -13.55 4.22 -20.82
N ALA A 72 -12.84 5.08 -21.53
CA ALA A 72 -11.42 5.31 -21.32
C ALA A 72 -11.12 5.91 -19.93
N GLU A 73 -11.93 6.88 -19.49
CA GLU A 73 -11.87 7.46 -18.15
C GLU A 73 -12.13 6.40 -17.07
N ASN A 74 -13.16 5.56 -17.23
CA ASN A 74 -13.45 4.47 -16.30
C ASN A 74 -12.33 3.42 -16.23
N LEU A 75 -11.75 3.04 -17.37
CA LEU A 75 -10.57 2.18 -17.41
C LEU A 75 -9.38 2.85 -16.72
N CYS A 76 -9.15 4.15 -16.96
CA CYS A 76 -8.06 4.89 -16.32
C CYS A 76 -8.24 4.97 -14.80
N MET A 77 -9.47 5.18 -14.29
CA MET A 77 -9.77 5.12 -12.86
C MET A 77 -9.38 3.76 -12.27
N ASN A 78 -9.79 2.66 -12.89
CA ASN A 78 -9.43 1.31 -12.44
C ASN A 78 -7.91 1.06 -12.50
N LEU A 79 -7.23 1.59 -13.52
CA LEU A 79 -5.77 1.46 -13.65
C LEU A 79 -5.04 2.24 -12.56
N ILE A 80 -5.45 3.48 -12.28
CA ILE A 80 -4.91 4.31 -11.20
C ILE A 80 -5.11 3.59 -9.87
N LEU A 81 -6.34 3.18 -9.55
CA LEU A 81 -6.66 2.44 -8.32
C LEU A 81 -5.90 1.11 -8.19
N SER A 82 -5.43 0.53 -9.30
CA SER A 82 -4.65 -0.72 -9.28
C SER A 82 -3.15 -0.53 -8.99
N LEU A 83 -2.66 0.72 -9.02
CA LEU A 83 -1.25 1.03 -8.78
C LEU A 83 -0.87 0.71 -7.34
N ARG A 84 0.25 -0.01 -7.18
CA ARG A 84 0.82 -0.35 -5.87
C ARG A 84 2.07 0.45 -5.50
N ASP A 85 2.64 1.14 -6.49
CA ASP A 85 3.89 1.88 -6.37
C ASP A 85 3.76 3.26 -7.01
N PHE A 86 4.65 4.16 -6.60
CA PHE A 86 4.84 5.46 -7.24
C PHE A 86 5.07 5.31 -8.76
N PHE A 87 4.53 6.25 -9.54
CA PHE A 87 4.70 6.30 -10.99
C PHE A 87 5.38 7.62 -11.38
N SER A 88 6.40 7.56 -12.24
CA SER A 88 7.14 8.75 -12.68
C SER A 88 6.43 9.43 -13.85
N VAL A 89 6.01 10.68 -13.70
CA VAL A 89 5.71 11.51 -14.88
C VAL A 89 7.07 11.82 -15.54
N LYS A 90 7.24 11.58 -16.85
CA LYS A 90 8.56 11.73 -17.50
C LYS A 90 9.06 13.18 -17.48
N ARG A 91 10.38 13.34 -17.31
CA ARG A 91 11.19 14.57 -17.20
C ARG A 91 11.03 15.60 -18.34
N ASP A 92 10.42 15.23 -19.47
CA ASP A 92 10.46 16.02 -20.71
C ASP A 92 9.30 17.02 -20.90
N GLY A 93 8.48 17.29 -19.88
CA GLY A 93 7.30 18.17 -20.04
C GLY A 93 6.27 17.67 -21.07
N LYS A 94 6.46 16.44 -21.57
CA LYS A 94 5.58 15.69 -22.49
C LYS A 94 5.11 14.37 -21.85
N GLY A 95 5.13 14.31 -20.52
CA GLY A 95 4.50 13.25 -19.72
C GLY A 95 3.01 13.54 -19.50
N PRO A 96 2.20 12.54 -19.11
CA PRO A 96 0.75 12.67 -19.10
C PRO A 96 0.28 13.52 -17.91
N THR A 97 0.11 14.82 -18.09
CA THR A 97 -0.68 15.65 -17.17
C THR A 97 -1.76 16.42 -17.93
N GLU A 98 -2.29 15.80 -18.99
CA GLU A 98 -3.61 16.13 -19.53
C GLU A 98 -4.68 15.18 -18.93
N PHE A 99 -4.58 14.89 -17.64
CA PHE A 99 -5.65 14.23 -16.92
C PHE A 99 -6.86 15.16 -16.81
N THR A 100 -8.05 14.56 -16.78
CA THR A 100 -9.26 15.27 -16.39
C THR A 100 -9.19 15.60 -14.90
N GLU A 101 -9.92 16.62 -14.47
CA GLU A 101 -9.99 17.00 -13.05
C GLU A 101 -10.35 15.80 -12.14
N THR A 102 -11.30 14.97 -12.57
CA THR A 102 -11.69 13.74 -11.87
C THR A 102 -10.52 12.75 -11.72
N LEU A 103 -9.75 12.51 -12.78
CA LEU A 103 -8.59 11.60 -12.74
C LEU A 103 -7.45 12.17 -11.89
N ASN A 104 -7.24 13.48 -11.90
CA ASN A 104 -6.26 14.14 -11.03
C ASN A 104 -6.58 13.92 -9.55
N ARG A 105 -7.84 14.10 -9.16
CA ARG A 105 -8.26 13.88 -7.76
C ARG A 105 -8.14 12.43 -7.34
N ILE A 106 -8.58 11.49 -8.18
CA ILE A 106 -8.43 10.05 -7.89
C ILE A 106 -6.95 9.65 -7.79
N THR A 107 -6.09 10.26 -8.60
CA THR A 107 -4.63 10.06 -8.53
C THR A 107 -4.09 10.52 -7.18
N ILE A 108 -4.46 11.70 -6.68
CA ILE A 108 -4.02 12.20 -5.37
C ILE A 108 -4.52 11.28 -4.25
N ILE A 109 -5.78 10.84 -4.29
CA ILE A 109 -6.34 9.90 -3.30
C ILE A 109 -5.55 8.59 -3.31
N THR A 110 -5.25 8.06 -4.49
CA THR A 110 -4.52 6.80 -4.62
C THR A 110 -3.07 6.94 -4.18
N LEU A 111 -2.43 8.10 -4.44
CA LEU A 111 -1.12 8.42 -3.90
C LEU A 111 -1.15 8.49 -2.36
N ALA A 112 -2.16 9.12 -1.77
CA ALA A 112 -2.32 9.17 -0.32
C ALA A 112 -2.47 7.77 0.30
N ILE A 113 -3.31 6.92 -0.29
CA ILE A 113 -3.48 5.52 0.13
C ILE A 113 -2.18 4.74 -0.02
N THR A 114 -1.48 4.88 -1.16
CA THR A 114 -0.25 4.14 -1.45
C THR A 114 0.88 4.54 -0.49
N ILE A 115 1.13 5.85 -0.33
CA ILE A 115 2.17 6.38 0.56
C ILE A 115 1.88 5.96 2.01
N LYS A 116 0.64 6.11 2.50
CA LYS A 116 0.31 5.77 3.88
C LYS A 116 0.41 4.27 4.18
N THR A 117 0.05 3.42 3.21
CA THR A 117 -0.07 1.98 3.46
C THR A 117 1.10 1.15 2.95
N ARG A 118 1.95 1.69 2.08
CA ARG A 118 3.11 0.98 1.47
C ARG A 118 4.39 1.82 1.45
N GLY A 119 4.33 3.13 1.68
CA GLY A 119 5.45 4.06 1.65
C GLY A 119 6.08 4.28 0.26
N ILE A 120 6.93 5.30 0.15
CA ILE A 120 7.73 5.54 -1.06
C ILE A 120 9.00 4.66 -1.01
N ALA A 121 9.11 3.74 -1.96
CA ALA A 121 10.19 2.75 -2.01
C ALA A 121 11.56 3.32 -2.43
N ASP A 122 11.59 4.39 -3.24
CA ASP A 122 12.82 4.94 -3.84
C ASP A 122 13.08 6.38 -3.36
N ALA A 123 14.32 6.68 -3.00
CA ALA A 123 14.76 8.00 -2.56
C ALA A 123 14.62 9.05 -3.68
N ASP A 124 14.82 8.66 -4.94
CA ASP A 124 14.80 9.56 -6.10
C ASP A 124 13.38 10.07 -6.42
N HIS A 125 12.34 9.40 -5.92
CA HIS A 125 10.96 9.80 -6.11
C HIS A 125 10.52 10.93 -5.18
N LEU A 126 11.17 11.08 -4.02
CA LEU A 126 10.77 12.06 -3.01
C LEU A 126 10.91 13.52 -3.49
N PRO A 127 12.03 13.92 -4.14
CA PRO A 127 12.14 15.27 -4.74
C PRO A 127 11.17 15.50 -5.92
N TYR A 128 10.76 14.43 -6.60
CA TYR A 128 9.87 14.50 -7.76
C TYR A 128 8.40 14.72 -7.38
N LEU A 129 8.02 14.33 -6.17
CA LEU A 129 6.65 14.40 -5.67
C LEU A 129 6.07 15.81 -5.79
N GLN A 130 6.82 16.83 -5.36
CA GLN A 130 6.36 18.22 -5.37
C GLN A 130 6.05 18.70 -6.80
N ALA A 131 6.98 18.50 -7.74
CA ALA A 131 6.80 18.90 -9.13
C ALA A 131 5.64 18.15 -9.80
N MET A 132 5.42 16.88 -9.46
CA MET A 132 4.28 16.11 -9.96
C MET A 132 2.96 16.67 -9.43
N LEU A 133 2.88 16.95 -8.13
CA LEU A 133 1.68 17.51 -7.51
C LEU A 133 1.34 18.87 -8.12
N GLU A 134 2.32 19.73 -8.34
CA GLU A 134 2.12 21.02 -9.01
C GLU A 134 1.56 20.85 -10.43
N GLN A 135 2.06 19.88 -11.21
CA GLN A 135 1.52 19.60 -12.55
C GLN A 135 0.10 19.03 -12.53
N ILE A 136 -0.21 18.14 -11.59
CA ILE A 136 -1.56 17.57 -11.42
C ILE A 136 -2.53 18.69 -11.00
N MET A 137 -2.12 19.51 -10.03
CA MET A 137 -2.94 20.58 -9.47
C MET A 137 -3.13 21.76 -10.42
N ALA A 138 -2.22 21.99 -11.38
CA ALA A 138 -2.31 23.07 -12.35
C ALA A 138 -3.65 23.10 -13.11
N THR A 139 -4.26 21.94 -13.32
CA THR A 139 -5.53 21.79 -14.06
C THR A 139 -6.75 21.62 -13.14
N SER A 140 -6.54 21.55 -11.82
CA SER A 140 -7.62 21.36 -10.84
C SER A 140 -8.20 22.71 -10.35
N ASN A 141 -9.50 22.71 -10.06
CA ASN A 141 -10.22 23.90 -9.58
C ASN A 141 -10.66 23.80 -8.10
N HIS A 142 -10.67 22.59 -7.54
CA HIS A 142 -11.18 22.32 -6.20
C HIS A 142 -10.08 21.98 -5.20
N THR A 143 -10.22 22.48 -3.97
CA THR A 143 -9.37 22.14 -2.83
C THR A 143 -9.86 20.86 -2.13
N TRP A 144 -9.16 20.48 -1.05
CA TRP A 144 -9.49 19.35 -0.19
C TRP A 144 -9.93 19.87 1.18
N SER A 145 -10.93 19.24 1.81
CA SER A 145 -11.34 19.62 3.16
C SER A 145 -10.26 19.31 4.20
N GLU A 146 -10.27 20.03 5.32
CA GLU A 146 -9.39 19.75 6.46
C GLU A 146 -9.61 18.32 7.00
N LYS A 147 -10.85 17.83 6.97
CA LYS A 147 -11.22 16.48 7.42
C LYS A 147 -10.51 15.41 6.60
N THR A 148 -10.52 15.53 5.27
CA THR A 148 -9.78 14.61 4.40
C THR A 148 -8.27 14.78 4.56
N LEU A 149 -7.77 16.02 4.57
CA LEU A 149 -6.33 16.29 4.66
C LEU A 149 -5.70 15.76 5.96
N ARG A 150 -6.48 15.64 7.04
CA ARG A 150 -6.04 15.01 8.29
C ARG A 150 -5.59 13.55 8.09
N TYR A 151 -6.25 12.81 7.20
CA TYR A 151 -5.93 11.41 6.95
C TYR A 151 -4.77 11.21 5.97
N PHE A 152 -4.43 12.25 5.20
CA PHE A 152 -3.35 12.21 4.21
C PHE A 152 -1.97 12.15 4.90
N PRO A 153 -0.98 11.50 4.26
CA PRO A 153 0.42 11.61 4.68
C PRO A 153 0.87 13.06 4.79
N SER A 154 1.75 13.36 5.77
CA SER A 154 2.26 14.73 5.99
C SER A 154 2.87 15.34 4.73
N LEU A 155 3.64 14.56 3.97
CA LEU A 155 4.25 14.98 2.70
C LEU A 155 3.23 15.54 1.69
N LEU A 156 2.06 14.92 1.58
CA LEU A 156 1.00 15.39 0.69
C LEU A 156 0.22 16.55 1.29
N ARG A 157 -0.06 16.47 2.59
CA ARG A 157 -0.81 17.51 3.31
C ARG A 157 -0.10 18.86 3.19
N ASP A 158 1.20 18.90 3.44
CA ASP A 158 1.97 20.15 3.43
C ASP A 158 2.03 20.78 2.03
N ALA A 159 2.04 19.95 0.98
CA ALA A 159 1.98 20.41 -0.41
C ALA A 159 0.58 20.92 -0.84
N LEU A 160 -0.49 20.35 -0.29
CA LEU A 160 -1.88 20.66 -0.70
C LEU A 160 -2.51 21.82 0.09
N VAL A 161 -2.07 22.10 1.32
CA VAL A 161 -2.65 23.14 2.19
C VAL A 161 -2.51 24.56 1.61
N GLY A 162 -1.50 24.82 0.77
CA GLY A 162 -1.26 26.15 0.17
C GLY A 162 -2.11 26.50 -1.05
N HIS A 163 -2.95 25.59 -1.55
CA HIS A 163 -3.70 25.80 -2.79
C HIS A 163 -4.96 26.66 -2.58
N MET A 164 -5.13 27.69 -3.43
CA MET A 164 -6.33 28.54 -3.42
C MET A 164 -7.55 27.85 -4.02
N ASP A 165 -8.67 27.93 -3.30
CA ASP A 165 -9.97 27.45 -3.77
C ASP A 165 -10.60 28.42 -4.78
N LYS A 166 -10.95 27.92 -5.98
CA LYS A 166 -11.58 28.72 -7.04
C LYS A 166 -13.11 28.68 -6.98
N ARG A 167 -13.73 27.90 -6.08
CA ARG A 167 -15.20 27.78 -5.98
C ARG A 167 -15.89 29.11 -5.69
N GLY A 168 -15.34 29.91 -4.77
CA GLY A 168 -15.88 31.24 -4.46
C GLY A 168 -15.96 32.14 -5.69
N MET A 169 -14.95 32.09 -6.58
CA MET A 169 -14.97 32.83 -7.85
C MET A 169 -16.00 32.26 -8.82
N ALA A 170 -16.15 30.93 -8.90
CA ALA A 170 -17.15 30.30 -9.76
C ALA A 170 -18.60 30.64 -9.32
N ILE A 171 -18.85 30.74 -8.02
CA ILE A 171 -20.16 31.15 -7.47
C ILE A 171 -20.41 32.64 -7.74
N GLN A 172 -19.40 33.50 -7.57
CA GLN A 172 -19.53 34.92 -7.92
C GLN A 172 -19.82 35.12 -9.41
N ALA A 173 -19.15 34.37 -10.28
CA ALA A 173 -19.41 34.39 -11.72
C ALA A 173 -20.81 33.84 -12.06
N TRP A 174 -21.29 32.83 -11.33
CA TRP A 174 -22.67 32.36 -11.44
C TRP A 174 -23.67 33.47 -11.12
N GLN A 175 -23.54 34.15 -9.98
CA GLN A 175 -24.45 35.22 -9.57
C GLN A 175 -24.55 36.36 -10.61
N GLN A 176 -23.46 36.64 -11.33
CA GLN A 176 -23.44 37.61 -12.43
C GLN A 176 -24.11 37.09 -13.70
N ALA A 177 -23.99 35.80 -13.99
CA ALA A 177 -24.50 35.17 -15.20
C ALA A 177 -25.93 34.58 -15.06
N GLU A 178 -26.43 34.44 -13.83
CA GLU A 178 -27.64 33.71 -13.47
C GLU A 178 -28.84 34.11 -14.31
N THR A 179 -29.17 35.41 -14.34
CA THR A 179 -30.33 35.93 -15.09
C THR A 179 -30.24 35.60 -16.59
N THR A 180 -29.05 35.69 -17.16
CA THR A 180 -28.82 35.41 -18.58
C THR A 180 -28.90 33.93 -18.88
N VAL A 181 -28.31 33.08 -18.04
CA VAL A 181 -28.32 31.62 -18.20
C VAL A 181 -29.73 31.06 -17.99
N ILE A 182 -30.47 31.55 -16.99
CA ILE A 182 -31.87 31.16 -16.75
C ILE A 182 -32.74 31.55 -17.95
N ASN A 183 -32.59 32.75 -18.50
CA ASN A 183 -33.34 33.17 -19.70
C ASN A 183 -33.01 32.27 -20.91
N GLN A 184 -31.74 31.93 -21.11
CA GLN A 184 -31.31 31.01 -22.17
C GLN A 184 -31.88 29.60 -21.97
N CYS A 185 -31.86 29.08 -20.75
CA CYS A 185 -32.42 27.76 -20.43
C CYS A 185 -33.95 27.74 -20.59
N THR A 186 -34.66 28.79 -20.18
CA THR A 186 -36.12 28.89 -20.38
C THR A 186 -36.49 28.83 -21.87
N GLN A 187 -35.70 29.50 -22.73
CA GLN A 187 -35.90 29.44 -24.18
C GLN A 187 -35.59 28.05 -24.75
N LEU A 188 -34.53 27.38 -24.29
CA LEU A 188 -34.17 26.02 -24.69
C LEU A 188 -35.17 24.95 -24.23
N LEU A 189 -35.76 25.12 -23.05
CA LEU A 189 -36.68 24.17 -22.42
C LEU A 189 -38.14 24.40 -22.81
N SER A 190 -38.43 25.49 -23.53
CA SER A 190 -39.78 25.80 -24.01
C SER A 190 -40.27 24.79 -25.05
N PRO A 191 -41.54 24.33 -24.99
CA PRO A 191 -42.08 23.31 -25.90
C PRO A 191 -42.24 23.79 -27.35
N SER A 192 -42.17 25.10 -27.62
CA SER A 192 -42.30 25.73 -28.93
C SER A 192 -40.96 26.08 -29.61
N SER A 193 -39.84 25.61 -29.10
CA SER A 193 -38.51 26.00 -29.57
C SER A 193 -38.16 25.42 -30.95
N ASP A 194 -37.85 26.31 -31.90
CA ASP A 194 -37.41 25.99 -33.27
C ASP A 194 -36.05 25.26 -33.24
N PRO A 195 -35.86 24.13 -33.94
CA PRO A 195 -34.55 23.47 -34.06
C PRO A 195 -33.40 24.38 -34.53
N ASN A 196 -33.67 25.50 -35.22
CA ASN A 196 -32.67 26.51 -35.56
C ASN A 196 -32.07 27.22 -34.33
N TYR A 197 -32.82 27.33 -33.23
CA TYR A 197 -32.37 27.98 -32.01
C TYR A 197 -31.25 27.20 -31.32
N VAL A 198 -31.26 25.86 -31.40
CA VAL A 198 -30.18 25.00 -30.88
C VAL A 198 -28.85 25.30 -31.59
N MET A 199 -28.87 25.41 -32.92
CA MET A 199 -27.67 25.75 -33.71
C MET A 199 -27.19 27.18 -33.46
N THR A 200 -28.13 28.11 -33.27
CA THR A 200 -27.83 29.52 -32.93
C THR A 200 -27.18 29.61 -31.54
N TYR A 201 -27.69 28.84 -30.57
CA TYR A 201 -27.12 28.75 -29.24
C TYR A 201 -25.69 28.19 -29.27
N ILE A 202 -25.44 27.09 -29.99
CA ILE A 202 -24.11 26.47 -30.09
C ILE A 202 -23.08 27.38 -30.77
N SER A 203 -23.52 28.19 -31.74
CA SER A 203 -22.63 29.09 -32.50
C SER A 203 -22.36 30.42 -31.81
N HIS A 204 -23.33 30.99 -31.09
CA HIS A 204 -23.24 32.35 -30.53
C HIS A 204 -23.22 32.45 -28.99
N SER A 205 -23.42 31.35 -28.25
CA SER A 205 -23.34 31.40 -26.78
C SER A 205 -21.91 31.65 -26.30
N PHE A 206 -21.76 32.57 -25.33
CA PHE A 206 -20.50 32.84 -24.66
C PHE A 206 -19.99 31.59 -23.92
N PRO A 207 -18.70 31.23 -24.05
CA PRO A 207 -18.13 30.06 -23.37
C PRO A 207 -18.40 30.05 -21.86
N GLN A 208 -18.37 31.21 -21.20
CA GLN A 208 -18.64 31.34 -19.76
C GLN A 208 -20.08 30.91 -19.40
N HIS A 209 -21.08 31.21 -20.22
CA HIS A 209 -22.47 30.84 -19.95
C HIS A 209 -22.74 29.35 -20.21
N ARG A 210 -21.97 28.73 -21.13
CA ARG A 210 -22.06 27.29 -21.42
C ARG A 210 -21.69 26.41 -20.23
N HIS A 211 -20.89 26.91 -19.29
CA HIS A 211 -20.46 26.15 -18.09
C HIS A 211 -21.55 26.04 -17.03
N TYR A 212 -22.60 26.85 -17.12
CA TYR A 212 -23.68 26.91 -16.13
C TYR A 212 -25.01 26.37 -16.67
N LEU A 213 -25.03 25.75 -17.86
CA LEU A 213 -26.25 25.30 -18.52
C LEU A 213 -27.00 24.27 -17.67
N CYS A 214 -26.28 23.29 -17.12
CA CYS A 214 -26.86 22.28 -16.22
C CYS A 214 -27.37 22.90 -14.91
N ALA A 215 -26.67 23.91 -14.37
CA ALA A 215 -27.07 24.65 -13.18
C ALA A 215 -28.39 25.42 -13.41
N GLY A 216 -28.49 26.14 -14.53
CA GLY A 216 -29.70 26.88 -14.90
C GLY A 216 -30.90 25.97 -15.16
N ALA A 217 -30.68 24.81 -15.81
CA ALA A 217 -31.74 23.82 -15.99
C ALA A 217 -32.25 23.26 -14.66
N TRP A 218 -31.36 23.04 -13.69
CA TRP A 218 -31.73 22.58 -12.36
C TRP A 218 -32.52 23.63 -11.57
N ILE A 219 -32.10 24.90 -11.58
CA ILE A 219 -32.81 25.99 -10.88
C ILE A 219 -34.22 26.18 -11.42
N LEU A 220 -34.39 26.17 -12.75
CA LEU A 220 -35.71 26.26 -13.38
C LEU A 220 -36.64 25.13 -12.94
N MET A 221 -36.11 23.93 -12.74
CA MET A 221 -36.87 22.78 -12.24
C MET A 221 -37.18 22.88 -10.74
N MET A 222 -36.33 23.53 -9.94
CA MET A 222 -36.63 23.82 -8.54
C MET A 222 -37.74 24.86 -8.39
N GLN A 223 -37.82 25.82 -9.31
CA GLN A 223 -38.79 26.92 -9.33
C GLN A 223 -40.12 26.59 -10.05
N GLY A 224 -40.13 25.61 -10.97
CA GLY A 224 -41.30 25.25 -11.79
C GLY A 224 -41.82 23.81 -11.61
N HIS A 225 -42.83 23.41 -12.41
CA HIS A 225 -43.34 22.04 -12.43
C HIS A 225 -42.45 21.12 -13.31
N PRO A 226 -41.91 20.00 -12.79
CA PRO A 226 -41.02 19.08 -13.50
C PRO A 226 -41.55 18.56 -14.84
N GLU A 227 -42.88 18.44 -14.96
CA GLU A 227 -43.58 17.87 -16.13
C GLU A 227 -43.66 18.82 -17.34
N SER A 228 -43.35 20.11 -17.16
CA SER A 228 -43.46 21.15 -18.20
C SER A 228 -42.20 21.35 -19.05
N ILE A 229 -41.11 20.63 -18.73
CA ILE A 229 -39.77 20.88 -19.24
C ILE A 229 -39.46 19.98 -20.46
N ASN A 230 -39.27 20.56 -21.64
CA ASN A 230 -38.80 19.81 -22.82
C ASN A 230 -37.27 19.64 -22.79
N SER A 231 -36.80 18.59 -22.12
CA SER A 231 -35.37 18.26 -22.01
C SER A 231 -34.69 17.83 -23.32
N THR A 232 -35.46 17.60 -24.40
CA THR A 232 -34.94 17.11 -25.69
C THR A 232 -33.95 18.09 -26.32
N ASN A 233 -34.22 19.40 -26.24
CA ASN A 233 -33.35 20.41 -26.82
C ASN A 233 -32.09 20.66 -25.97
N LEU A 234 -32.22 20.57 -24.65
CA LEU A 234 -31.07 20.59 -23.74
C LEU A 234 -30.12 19.40 -24.01
N ALA A 235 -30.67 18.20 -24.19
CA ALA A 235 -29.88 17.02 -24.56
C ALA A 235 -29.15 17.21 -25.90
N ARG A 236 -29.78 17.87 -26.89
CA ARG A 236 -29.13 18.19 -28.18
C ARG A 236 -28.00 19.20 -28.04
N VAL A 237 -28.11 20.18 -27.15
CA VAL A 237 -27.03 21.15 -26.89
C VAL A 237 -25.86 20.46 -26.19
N LEU A 238 -26.13 19.71 -25.12
CA LEU A 238 -25.09 18.97 -24.38
C LEU A 238 -24.38 17.91 -25.25
N ARG A 239 -25.05 17.40 -26.30
CA ARG A 239 -24.46 16.50 -27.31
C ARG A 239 -23.27 17.14 -28.03
N GLU A 240 -23.40 18.42 -28.38
CA GLU A 240 -22.42 19.16 -29.19
C GLU A 240 -21.28 19.72 -28.34
N PHE A 241 -21.40 19.66 -27.01
CA PHE A 241 -20.29 19.97 -26.11
C PHE A 241 -19.29 18.83 -26.08
N SER A 242 -18.06 19.17 -25.73
CA SER A 242 -17.00 18.20 -25.48
C SER A 242 -17.24 17.44 -24.16
N PRO A 243 -16.74 16.20 -24.01
CA PRO A 243 -16.90 15.43 -22.78
C PRO A 243 -16.35 16.14 -21.53
N GLU A 244 -15.28 16.93 -21.69
CA GLU A 244 -14.69 17.75 -20.64
C GLU A 244 -15.62 18.90 -20.23
N GLU A 245 -16.19 19.65 -21.19
CA GLU A 245 -17.17 20.71 -20.91
C GLU A 245 -18.42 20.17 -20.22
N VAL A 246 -18.89 18.96 -20.58
CA VAL A 246 -20.02 18.31 -19.89
C VAL A 246 -19.66 17.96 -18.45
N THR A 247 -18.44 17.46 -18.21
CA THR A 247 -17.96 17.16 -16.86
C THR A 247 -17.89 18.44 -16.02
N ALA A 248 -17.26 19.50 -16.54
CA ALA A 248 -17.18 20.80 -15.88
C ALA A 248 -18.58 21.36 -15.55
N ASN A 249 -19.53 21.27 -16.48
CA ASN A 249 -20.93 21.67 -16.25
C ASN A 249 -21.58 20.95 -15.07
N ILE A 250 -21.30 19.65 -14.89
CA ILE A 250 -21.86 18.86 -13.78
C ILE A 250 -21.22 19.29 -12.45
N TYR A 251 -19.90 19.49 -12.42
CA TYR A 251 -19.20 19.98 -11.22
C TYR A 251 -19.73 21.37 -10.81
N THR A 252 -19.85 22.29 -11.76
CA THR A 252 -20.42 23.62 -11.52
C THR A 252 -21.89 23.58 -11.11
N MET A 253 -22.69 22.66 -11.67
CA MET A 253 -24.06 22.44 -11.23
C MET A 253 -24.12 22.02 -9.75
N VAL A 254 -23.22 21.14 -9.31
CA VAL A 254 -23.14 20.73 -7.90
C VAL A 254 -22.76 21.92 -7.01
N ASP A 255 -21.81 22.77 -7.41
CA ASP A 255 -21.45 23.99 -6.66
C ASP A 255 -22.64 24.93 -6.47
N VAL A 256 -23.35 25.22 -7.56
CA VAL A 256 -24.52 26.11 -7.54
C VAL A 256 -25.66 25.49 -6.71
N LEU A 257 -25.87 24.19 -6.81
CA LEU A 257 -26.87 23.45 -6.03
C LEU A 257 -26.59 23.56 -4.52
N LEU A 258 -25.35 23.35 -4.09
CA LEU A 258 -24.97 23.47 -2.69
C LEU A 258 -25.09 24.92 -2.19
N HIS A 259 -24.67 25.89 -3.01
CA HIS A 259 -24.87 27.30 -2.71
C HIS A 259 -26.35 27.66 -2.53
N HIS A 260 -27.22 27.20 -3.42
CA HIS A 260 -28.66 27.43 -3.34
C HIS A 260 -29.27 26.83 -2.07
N ILE A 261 -28.89 25.59 -1.70
CA ILE A 261 -29.33 24.99 -0.43
C ILE A 261 -28.91 25.85 0.76
N HIS A 262 -27.68 26.36 0.77
CA HIS A 262 -27.21 27.24 1.84
C HIS A 262 -28.03 28.53 1.93
N VAL A 263 -28.33 29.15 0.79
CA VAL A 263 -29.16 30.36 0.71
C VAL A 263 -30.58 30.07 1.21
N GLU A 264 -31.24 29.01 0.75
CA GLU A 264 -32.61 28.67 1.17
C GLU A 264 -32.73 28.33 2.66
N ILE A 265 -31.70 27.71 3.24
CA ILE A 265 -31.64 27.47 4.70
C ILE A 265 -31.58 28.79 5.46
N GLN A 266 -30.81 29.78 4.98
CA GLN A 266 -30.77 31.12 5.58
C GLN A 266 -32.14 31.83 5.49
N HIS A 267 -32.94 31.52 4.47
CA HIS A 267 -34.32 32.00 4.32
C HIS A 267 -35.34 31.25 5.19
N GLY A 268 -34.91 30.29 6.01
CA GLY A 268 -35.75 29.61 7.01
C GLY A 268 -36.37 28.29 6.55
N HIS A 269 -35.98 27.76 5.39
CA HIS A 269 -36.49 26.48 4.89
C HIS A 269 -35.86 25.28 5.63
N LEU A 270 -36.66 24.22 5.81
CA LEU A 270 -36.21 22.99 6.46
C LEU A 270 -35.23 22.22 5.55
N LEU A 271 -34.01 21.98 6.05
CA LEU A 271 -32.95 21.28 5.33
C LEU A 271 -33.39 19.92 4.77
N GLN A 272 -34.18 19.15 5.52
CA GLN A 272 -34.61 17.81 5.12
C GLN A 272 -35.51 17.86 3.88
N GLU A 273 -36.40 18.84 3.79
CA GLU A 273 -37.30 19.01 2.64
C GLU A 273 -36.52 19.45 1.39
N LEU A 274 -35.57 20.38 1.56
CA LEU A 274 -34.69 20.84 0.49
C LEU A 274 -33.84 19.69 -0.09
N VAL A 275 -33.25 18.85 0.77
CA VAL A 275 -32.47 17.68 0.35
C VAL A 275 -33.35 16.67 -0.38
N LEU A 276 -34.55 16.36 0.12
CA LEU A 276 -35.47 15.44 -0.53
C LEU A 276 -35.93 15.95 -1.90
N LYS A 277 -36.28 17.24 -2.01
CA LYS A 277 -36.67 17.88 -3.27
C LYS A 277 -35.52 17.88 -4.27
N THR A 278 -34.31 18.23 -3.82
CA THR A 278 -33.10 18.20 -4.63
C THR A 278 -32.80 16.79 -5.15
N CYS A 279 -32.87 15.78 -4.28
CA CYS A 279 -32.69 14.39 -4.65
C CYS A 279 -33.73 13.91 -5.66
N ALA A 280 -35.00 14.30 -5.51
CA ALA A 280 -36.05 13.97 -6.48
C ALA A 280 -35.77 14.57 -7.87
N ASN A 281 -35.34 15.83 -7.92
CA ASN A 281 -34.99 16.51 -9.17
C ASN A 281 -33.76 15.88 -9.84
N LEU A 282 -32.71 15.55 -9.08
CA LEU A 282 -31.54 14.85 -9.60
C LEU A 282 -31.88 13.46 -10.14
N VAL A 283 -32.73 12.71 -9.43
CA VAL A 283 -33.25 11.42 -9.90
C VAL A 283 -33.99 11.57 -11.23
N PHE A 284 -34.75 12.65 -11.41
CA PHE A 284 -35.45 12.91 -12.66
C PHE A 284 -34.48 13.27 -13.82
N PHE A 285 -33.44 14.07 -13.55
CA PHE A 285 -32.38 14.37 -14.52
C PHE A 285 -31.59 13.14 -14.95
N VAL A 286 -31.32 12.25 -14.01
CA VAL A 286 -30.64 10.98 -14.29
C VAL A 286 -31.63 10.06 -14.99
N TRP A 287 -32.64 9.54 -14.32
CA TRP A 287 -33.41 8.38 -14.80
C TRP A 287 -34.50 8.70 -15.82
N THR A 288 -35.17 9.85 -15.72
CA THR A 288 -36.30 10.18 -16.61
C THR A 288 -35.84 10.87 -17.89
N HIS A 289 -34.95 11.85 -17.75
CA HIS A 289 -34.47 12.64 -18.88
C HIS A 289 -33.12 12.18 -19.41
N GLU A 290 -32.40 11.32 -18.69
CA GLU A 290 -31.11 10.77 -19.11
C GLU A 290 -30.16 11.89 -19.57
N LEU A 291 -30.10 13.00 -18.83
CA LEU A 291 -29.26 14.15 -19.20
C LEU A 291 -27.87 14.05 -18.59
N ILE A 292 -27.76 13.44 -17.41
CA ILE A 292 -26.54 13.46 -16.60
C ILE A 292 -26.06 12.04 -16.31
N PRO A 293 -24.78 11.72 -16.57
CA PRO A 293 -24.17 10.46 -16.15
C PRO A 293 -24.04 10.39 -14.62
N LEU A 294 -24.62 9.34 -14.02
CA LEU A 294 -24.69 9.16 -12.57
C LEU A 294 -23.32 9.03 -11.91
N ASP A 295 -22.38 8.32 -12.54
CA ASP A 295 -21.02 8.13 -12.04
C ASP A 295 -20.29 9.46 -11.83
N ILE A 296 -20.40 10.39 -12.78
CA ILE A 296 -19.80 11.72 -12.67
C ILE A 296 -20.50 12.59 -11.64
N LEU A 297 -21.84 12.52 -11.56
CA LEU A 297 -22.60 13.23 -10.53
C LEU A 297 -22.18 12.79 -9.12
N LEU A 298 -22.02 11.48 -8.91
CA LEU A 298 -21.57 10.93 -7.63
C LEU A 298 -20.13 11.34 -7.32
N LEU A 299 -19.22 11.31 -8.30
CA LEU A 299 -17.85 11.78 -8.12
C LEU A 299 -17.79 13.29 -7.81
N ALA A 300 -18.60 14.12 -8.49
CA ALA A 300 -18.68 15.55 -8.22
C ALA A 300 -19.22 15.86 -6.82
N LEU A 301 -20.26 15.15 -6.36
CA LEU A 301 -20.77 15.28 -4.99
C LEU A 301 -19.77 14.79 -3.94
N MET A 302 -19.05 13.72 -4.24
CA MET A 302 -17.99 13.17 -3.39
C MET A 302 -16.80 14.13 -3.25
N ASP A 303 -16.50 14.89 -4.30
CA ASP A 303 -15.42 15.88 -4.32
C ASP A 303 -15.75 17.16 -3.53
N ARG A 304 -16.97 17.29 -3.00
CA ARG A 304 -17.41 18.37 -2.08
C ARG A 304 -17.45 17.85 -0.65
N ASP A 305 -16.29 17.42 -0.17
CA ASP A 305 -16.09 16.83 1.14
C ASP A 305 -16.17 17.83 2.30
N ASP A 306 -16.12 19.13 2.01
CA ASP A 306 -16.27 20.22 2.97
C ASP A 306 -17.74 20.53 3.31
N ASP A 307 -18.68 20.24 2.41
CA ASP A 307 -20.10 20.50 2.61
C ASP A 307 -20.84 19.23 3.10
N PRO A 308 -21.39 19.22 4.34
CA PRO A 308 -22.13 18.06 4.86
C PRO A 308 -23.41 17.75 4.06
N HIS A 309 -23.97 18.70 3.31
CA HIS A 309 -25.15 18.51 2.48
C HIS A 309 -24.84 17.68 1.23
N ALA A 310 -23.64 17.83 0.65
CA ALA A 310 -23.22 17.05 -0.52
C ALA A 310 -23.19 15.55 -0.22
N LEU A 311 -22.60 15.16 0.92
CA LEU A 311 -22.55 13.76 1.36
C LEU A 311 -23.95 13.21 1.69
N ARG A 312 -24.84 14.02 2.27
CA ARG A 312 -26.23 13.61 2.54
C ARG A 312 -26.99 13.33 1.24
N ILE A 313 -26.89 14.21 0.25
CA ILE A 313 -27.51 14.02 -1.08
C ILE A 313 -26.95 12.76 -1.73
N LEU A 314 -25.64 12.57 -1.67
CA LEU A 314 -24.96 11.38 -2.21
C LEU A 314 -25.50 10.08 -1.58
N ILE A 315 -25.62 10.03 -0.25
CA ILE A 315 -26.19 8.86 0.44
C ILE A 315 -27.64 8.63 0.01
N CYS A 316 -28.46 9.68 -0.05
CA CYS A 316 -29.84 9.57 -0.49
C CYS A 316 -29.96 9.02 -1.92
N LEU A 317 -29.07 9.43 -2.84
CA LEU A 317 -29.04 8.91 -4.22
C LEU A 317 -28.64 7.43 -4.27
N LEU A 318 -27.72 6.99 -3.40
CA LEU A 318 -27.32 5.58 -3.29
C LEU A 318 -28.40 4.69 -2.65
N GLU A 319 -29.26 5.24 -1.78
CA GLU A 319 -30.33 4.50 -1.12
C GLU A 319 -31.62 4.42 -1.97
N ARG A 320 -31.66 5.06 -3.15
CA ARG A 320 -32.81 5.03 -4.07
C ARG A 320 -33.07 3.66 -4.68
N GLN A 321 -34.35 3.31 -4.83
CA GLN A 321 -34.79 2.02 -5.36
C GLN A 321 -34.41 1.82 -6.82
N GLU A 322 -34.41 2.88 -7.63
CA GLU A 322 -34.10 2.85 -9.07
C GLU A 322 -32.66 2.38 -9.34
N LEU A 323 -31.72 2.75 -8.46
CA LEU A 323 -30.34 2.32 -8.54
C LEU A 323 -30.19 0.88 -8.02
N GLN A 324 -30.78 0.60 -6.85
CA GLN A 324 -30.72 -0.73 -6.23
C GLN A 324 -31.30 -1.82 -7.13
N GLN A 325 -32.43 -1.57 -7.79
CA GLN A 325 -33.04 -2.51 -8.73
C GLN A 325 -32.11 -2.81 -9.91
N ARG A 326 -31.45 -1.80 -10.50
CA ARG A 326 -30.49 -2.01 -11.60
C ARG A 326 -29.27 -2.80 -11.15
N VAL A 327 -28.74 -2.50 -9.96
CA VAL A 327 -27.62 -3.27 -9.39
C VAL A 327 -28.02 -4.71 -9.10
N ASN A 328 -29.23 -4.95 -8.58
CA ASN A 328 -29.75 -6.31 -8.37
C ASN A 328 -29.90 -7.06 -9.70
N VAL A 329 -30.47 -6.42 -10.74
CA VAL A 329 -30.60 -7.00 -12.08
C VAL A 329 -29.22 -7.32 -12.67
N TYR A 330 -28.23 -6.44 -12.47
CA TYR A 330 -26.85 -6.69 -12.88
C TYR A 330 -26.26 -7.92 -12.19
N CYS A 331 -26.40 -8.02 -10.86
CA CYS A 331 -25.92 -9.14 -10.07
C CYS A 331 -26.59 -10.47 -10.45
N MET A 332 -27.89 -10.46 -10.79
CA MET A 332 -28.62 -11.67 -11.19
C MET A 332 -28.26 -12.13 -12.61
N ASN A 333 -28.03 -11.20 -13.54
CA ASN A 333 -27.85 -11.53 -14.95
C ASN A 333 -26.39 -11.78 -15.38
N ARG A 334 -25.41 -11.25 -14.63
CA ARG A 334 -23.99 -11.35 -15.01
C ARG A 334 -23.40 -12.76 -14.81
N GLY A 335 -24.00 -13.57 -13.93
CA GLY A 335 -23.40 -14.82 -13.47
C GLY A 335 -22.30 -14.59 -12.44
N PRO A 336 -21.54 -15.62 -12.02
CA PRO A 336 -20.51 -15.48 -11.00
C PRO A 336 -19.40 -14.49 -11.39
N PRO A 337 -18.69 -13.86 -10.42
CA PRO A 337 -17.57 -12.97 -10.70
C PRO A 337 -16.46 -13.60 -11.56
N GLU A 338 -16.28 -14.93 -11.45
CA GLU A 338 -15.38 -15.73 -12.27
C GLU A 338 -15.91 -15.91 -13.70
N HIS A 339 -15.86 -14.84 -14.48
CA HIS A 339 -16.44 -14.76 -15.83
C HIS A 339 -15.91 -15.81 -16.83
N TRP A 340 -14.74 -16.42 -16.59
CA TRP A 340 -14.20 -17.49 -17.42
C TRP A 340 -14.85 -18.85 -17.19
N LEU A 341 -15.59 -19.03 -16.09
CA LEU A 341 -16.34 -20.26 -15.79
C LEU A 341 -17.74 -20.26 -16.40
N PHE A 342 -18.21 -19.10 -16.86
CA PHE A 342 -19.57 -18.93 -17.38
C PHE A 342 -19.56 -18.85 -18.91
N THR A 343 -20.24 -19.81 -19.55
CA THR A 343 -20.34 -19.92 -21.03
C THR A 343 -21.63 -19.31 -21.59
N GLY A 344 -22.49 -18.74 -20.75
CA GLY A 344 -23.77 -18.16 -21.17
C GLY A 344 -23.65 -16.77 -21.80
N VAL A 345 -24.62 -16.41 -22.65
CA VAL A 345 -24.73 -15.06 -23.22
C VAL A 345 -25.16 -14.08 -22.12
N LEU A 346 -24.40 -13.00 -21.97
CA LEU A 346 -24.66 -11.97 -20.96
C LEU A 346 -25.98 -11.23 -21.28
N LYS A 347 -27.03 -11.48 -20.50
CA LYS A 347 -28.30 -10.73 -20.59
C LYS A 347 -28.12 -9.39 -19.90
N ARG A 348 -28.50 -8.29 -20.56
CA ARG A 348 -28.35 -6.93 -20.01
C ARG A 348 -29.70 -6.27 -19.85
N ALA A 349 -29.78 -5.39 -18.86
CA ALA A 349 -30.81 -4.36 -18.83
C ALA A 349 -30.59 -3.37 -19.99
N GLU A 350 -31.63 -2.65 -20.39
CA GLU A 350 -31.50 -1.60 -21.40
C GLU A 350 -30.51 -0.52 -20.92
N LEU A 351 -29.54 -0.18 -21.77
CA LEU A 351 -28.59 0.90 -21.51
C LEU A 351 -29.34 2.23 -21.49
N GLN A 352 -29.27 2.93 -20.36
CA GLN A 352 -29.73 4.30 -20.24
C GLN A 352 -28.94 5.19 -21.22
N LYS A 353 -29.64 6.03 -21.96
CA LYS A 353 -29.07 6.86 -23.02
C LYS A 353 -28.72 8.23 -22.45
N ALA A 354 -27.85 8.25 -21.44
CA ALA A 354 -27.36 9.51 -20.89
C ALA A 354 -26.77 10.39 -22.02
N LEU A 355 -27.22 11.65 -22.12
CA LEU A 355 -27.00 12.61 -23.23
C LEU A 355 -27.70 12.21 -24.56
N GLY A 356 -28.80 11.46 -24.48
CA GLY A 356 -29.55 10.93 -25.62
C GLY A 356 -28.89 9.71 -26.28
N ASN A 357 -29.26 9.40 -27.53
CA ASN A 357 -28.74 8.26 -28.31
C ASN A 357 -27.21 8.32 -28.59
N HIS A 358 -26.37 9.04 -27.84
CA HIS A 358 -24.91 9.07 -28.03
C HIS A 358 -24.15 8.01 -27.24
N LEU A 359 -24.68 7.52 -26.11
CA LEU A 359 -24.27 6.22 -25.57
C LEU A 359 -24.80 5.07 -26.45
N SER A 360 -25.95 5.29 -27.08
CA SER A 360 -26.66 4.32 -27.90
C SER A 360 -26.84 4.80 -29.34
N TRP A 361 -25.75 5.19 -30.05
CA TRP A 361 -25.88 5.50 -31.49
C TRP A 361 -26.57 4.29 -32.10
N LYS A 362 -27.75 4.52 -32.69
CA LYS A 362 -28.47 3.48 -33.42
C LYS A 362 -27.47 2.78 -34.34
N GLU A 363 -27.30 1.48 -34.09
CA GLU A 363 -26.95 0.44 -35.05
C GLU A 363 -25.51 0.22 -35.54
N ARG A 364 -24.48 1.03 -35.23
CA ARG A 364 -23.12 0.71 -35.76
C ARG A 364 -22.27 -0.24 -34.92
N TYR A 365 -22.27 -0.14 -33.58
CA TYR A 365 -21.40 -0.99 -32.73
C TYR A 365 -22.08 -1.43 -31.43
N PRO A 366 -22.29 -2.74 -31.22
CA PRO A 366 -22.89 -3.24 -30.00
C PRO A 366 -21.97 -3.01 -28.80
N THR A 367 -22.53 -2.54 -27.68
CA THR A 367 -21.89 -2.65 -26.37
C THR A 367 -21.84 -4.12 -25.99
N PHE A 368 -20.81 -4.60 -25.28
CA PHE A 368 -20.73 -6.01 -24.84
C PHE A 368 -20.77 -6.14 -23.31
N PHE A 369 -19.98 -5.34 -22.59
CA PHE A 369 -19.78 -5.50 -21.14
C PHE A 369 -20.11 -4.25 -20.31
N ASP A 370 -20.04 -3.08 -20.93
CA ASP A 370 -20.29 -1.80 -20.26
C ASP A 370 -21.77 -1.66 -19.84
N ASP A 371 -21.96 -1.16 -18.62
CA ASP A 371 -23.24 -0.94 -17.93
C ASP A 371 -23.03 0.18 -16.90
N ILE A 372 -24.08 0.94 -16.58
CA ILE A 372 -24.05 1.97 -15.53
C ILE A 372 -23.69 1.37 -14.20
N ALA A 373 -24.27 0.20 -13.87
CA ALA A 373 -23.87 -0.51 -12.66
C ALA A 373 -22.36 -0.77 -12.71
N ALA A 374 -21.84 -1.38 -13.79
CA ALA A 374 -20.42 -1.70 -13.92
C ALA A 374 -19.49 -0.48 -13.80
N ARG A 375 -19.91 0.70 -14.26
CA ARG A 375 -19.14 1.95 -14.11
C ARG A 375 -19.04 2.44 -12.67
N LEU A 376 -20.01 2.09 -11.82
CA LEU A 376 -20.01 2.43 -10.39
C LEU A 376 -19.10 1.53 -9.54
N LEU A 377 -18.61 0.41 -10.09
CA LEU A 377 -17.70 -0.49 -9.38
C LEU A 377 -16.48 0.23 -8.74
N PRO A 378 -15.73 1.09 -9.46
CA PRO A 378 -14.65 1.87 -8.85
C PRO A 378 -15.12 3.07 -8.01
N VAL A 379 -16.34 3.57 -8.23
CA VAL A 379 -16.85 4.79 -7.57
C VAL A 379 -17.33 4.51 -6.15
N ILE A 380 -18.02 3.39 -5.92
CA ILE A 380 -18.55 3.02 -4.59
C ILE A 380 -17.42 2.90 -3.54
N PRO A 381 -16.29 2.21 -3.81
CA PRO A 381 -15.14 2.21 -2.91
C PRO A 381 -14.67 3.61 -2.51
N LEU A 382 -14.52 4.52 -3.49
CA LEU A 382 -14.09 5.90 -3.25
C LEU A 382 -15.07 6.66 -2.34
N ILE A 383 -16.37 6.47 -2.55
CA ILE A 383 -17.41 7.03 -1.68
C ILE A 383 -17.25 6.53 -0.24
N VAL A 384 -16.99 5.23 -0.05
CA VAL A 384 -16.81 4.66 1.29
C VAL A 384 -15.59 5.28 1.99
N TYR A 385 -14.47 5.48 1.29
CA TYR A 385 -13.32 6.23 1.84
C TYR A 385 -13.75 7.62 2.33
N ARG A 386 -14.53 8.34 1.53
CA ARG A 386 -14.93 9.74 1.78
C ARG A 386 -15.91 9.87 2.94
N LEU A 387 -16.81 8.89 3.09
CA LEU A 387 -17.73 8.81 4.22
C LEU A 387 -16.95 8.57 5.53
N ILE A 388 -15.94 7.69 5.52
CA ILE A 388 -15.11 7.43 6.71
C ILE A 388 -14.26 8.66 7.06
N GLU A 389 -13.66 9.33 6.07
CA GLU A 389 -12.90 10.58 6.30
C GLU A 389 -13.76 11.70 6.93
N ASN A 390 -15.07 11.67 6.72
CA ASN A 390 -16.04 12.65 7.26
C ASN A 390 -16.75 12.18 8.54
N ASP A 391 -16.23 11.13 9.19
CA ASP A 391 -16.81 10.52 10.40
C ASP A 391 -18.24 9.97 10.20
N ALA A 392 -18.67 9.77 8.94
CA ALA A 392 -19.98 9.24 8.58
C ALA A 392 -19.98 7.70 8.55
N ILE A 393 -19.62 7.09 9.69
CA ILE A 393 -19.47 5.63 9.85
C ILE A 393 -20.78 4.87 9.64
N ASP A 394 -21.90 5.33 10.21
CA ASP A 394 -23.20 4.66 10.07
C ASP A 394 -23.68 4.64 8.61
N PRO A 395 -23.64 5.76 7.86
CA PRO A 395 -23.86 5.72 6.41
C PRO A 395 -22.92 4.78 5.66
N ALA A 396 -21.63 4.72 6.01
CA ALA A 396 -20.69 3.81 5.37
C ALA A 396 -21.06 2.33 5.58
N ASP A 397 -21.48 1.93 6.80
CA ASP A 397 -21.99 0.57 7.09
C ASP A 397 -23.24 0.26 6.25
N ARG A 398 -24.17 1.23 6.12
CA ARG A 398 -25.38 1.05 5.30
C ARG A 398 -25.06 0.88 3.81
N VAL A 399 -24.21 1.73 3.25
CA VAL A 399 -23.80 1.64 1.83
C VAL A 399 -23.10 0.31 1.57
N LEU A 400 -22.16 -0.11 2.42
CA LEU A 400 -21.51 -1.41 2.28
C LEU A 400 -22.50 -2.58 2.43
N ALA A 401 -23.51 -2.47 3.31
CA ALA A 401 -24.53 -3.49 3.46
C ALA A 401 -25.42 -3.63 2.21
N LEU A 402 -25.74 -2.52 1.55
CA LEU A 402 -26.54 -2.50 0.31
C LEU A 402 -25.77 -3.03 -0.90
N TYR A 403 -24.46 -2.71 -0.98
CA TYR A 403 -23.65 -2.97 -2.17
C TYR A 403 -22.61 -4.10 -2.01
N SER A 404 -22.60 -4.85 -0.90
CA SER A 404 -21.62 -5.93 -0.67
C SER A 404 -21.61 -7.00 -1.77
N SER A 405 -22.80 -7.48 -2.16
CA SER A 405 -22.97 -8.46 -3.25
C SER A 405 -22.50 -7.92 -4.60
N PHE A 406 -22.63 -6.61 -4.79
CA PHE A 406 -22.18 -5.92 -5.99
C PHE A 406 -20.66 -5.71 -6.00
N LEU A 407 -20.05 -5.38 -4.87
CA LEU A 407 -18.60 -5.23 -4.72
C LEU A 407 -17.84 -6.56 -4.91
N ALA A 408 -18.50 -7.70 -4.80
CA ALA A 408 -17.91 -9.01 -5.15
C ALA A 408 -17.39 -9.07 -6.59
N TYR A 409 -17.94 -8.23 -7.47
CA TYR A 409 -17.57 -8.07 -8.88
C TYR A 409 -16.45 -7.05 -9.14
N HIS A 410 -15.99 -6.35 -8.11
CA HIS A 410 -14.93 -5.35 -8.23
C HIS A 410 -13.57 -6.04 -8.49
N PRO A 411 -12.82 -5.65 -9.53
CA PRO A 411 -11.56 -6.32 -9.89
C PRO A 411 -10.46 -6.16 -8.85
N LEU A 412 -10.55 -5.16 -7.97
CA LEU A 412 -9.57 -4.86 -6.92
C LEU A 412 -10.17 -5.04 -5.51
N ARG A 413 -11.15 -5.96 -5.34
CA ARG A 413 -11.88 -6.14 -4.07
C ARG A 413 -10.97 -6.46 -2.89
N PHE A 414 -9.90 -7.23 -3.12
CA PHE A 414 -9.02 -7.70 -2.07
C PHE A 414 -8.06 -6.59 -1.66
N THR A 415 -7.50 -5.90 -2.65
CA THR A 415 -6.68 -4.69 -2.43
C THR A 415 -7.48 -3.60 -1.74
N PHE A 416 -8.75 -3.39 -2.13
CA PHE A 416 -9.64 -2.44 -1.48
C PHE A 416 -9.79 -2.71 0.02
N VAL A 417 -10.07 -3.97 0.41
CA VAL A 417 -10.24 -4.35 1.82
C VAL A 417 -8.93 -4.22 2.60
N ARG A 418 -7.79 -4.62 2.01
CA ARG A 418 -6.49 -4.42 2.65
C ARG A 418 -6.20 -2.93 2.87
N ASP A 419 -6.36 -2.12 1.83
CA ASP A 419 -5.97 -0.71 1.85
C ASP A 419 -6.88 0.13 2.74
N ILE A 420 -8.19 -0.16 2.80
CA ILE A 420 -9.11 0.58 3.68
C ILE A 420 -8.85 0.29 5.16
N LEU A 421 -8.54 -0.97 5.51
CA LEU A 421 -8.21 -1.36 6.88
C LEU A 421 -6.87 -0.75 7.32
N ALA A 422 -5.87 -0.73 6.44
CA ALA A 422 -4.57 -0.14 6.73
C ALA A 422 -4.63 1.40 6.80
N TYR A 423 -5.36 2.05 5.88
CA TYR A 423 -5.40 3.52 5.77
C TYR A 423 -6.14 4.19 6.95
N PHE A 424 -7.20 3.55 7.46
CA PHE A 424 -7.99 4.00 8.61
C PHE A 424 -7.72 3.20 9.89
N TYR A 425 -6.58 2.53 9.98
CA TYR A 425 -6.26 1.74 11.16
C TYR A 425 -6.36 2.58 12.44
N GLY A 426 -6.95 2.02 13.50
CA GLY A 426 -7.24 2.71 14.77
C GLY A 426 -8.46 3.63 14.78
N HIS A 427 -9.08 3.92 13.63
CA HIS A 427 -10.24 4.82 13.52
C HIS A 427 -11.55 4.09 13.16
N LEU A 428 -11.47 2.80 12.78
CA LEU A 428 -12.61 2.00 12.36
C LEU A 428 -13.26 1.26 13.55
N PRO A 429 -14.59 1.32 13.71
CA PRO A 429 -15.29 0.49 14.69
C PRO A 429 -15.39 -0.97 14.23
N GLY A 430 -15.35 -1.91 15.17
CA GLY A 430 -15.36 -3.35 14.88
C GLY A 430 -16.56 -3.82 14.04
N LYS A 431 -17.74 -3.21 14.20
CA LYS A 431 -18.91 -3.48 13.37
C LYS A 431 -18.65 -3.19 11.88
N LEU A 432 -17.98 -2.07 11.59
CA LEU A 432 -17.64 -1.67 10.22
C LEU A 432 -16.53 -2.55 9.65
N ILE A 433 -15.53 -2.95 10.45
CA ILE A 433 -14.50 -3.91 10.05
C ILE A 433 -15.15 -5.21 9.57
N MET A 434 -16.09 -5.76 10.34
CA MET A 434 -16.83 -6.97 9.95
C MET A 434 -17.64 -6.79 8.66
N ARG A 435 -18.16 -5.58 8.42
CA ARG A 435 -18.87 -5.27 7.18
C ARG A 435 -17.93 -5.23 5.98
N ILE A 436 -16.76 -4.63 6.15
CA ILE A 436 -15.71 -4.55 5.12
C ILE A 436 -15.22 -5.96 4.77
N LEU A 437 -15.01 -6.82 5.77
CA LEU A 437 -14.60 -8.22 5.55
C LEU A 437 -15.63 -9.03 4.76
N LYS A 438 -16.93 -8.75 4.91
CA LYS A 438 -18.00 -9.42 4.11
C LYS A 438 -17.96 -9.08 2.62
N VAL A 439 -17.24 -8.04 2.21
CA VAL A 439 -16.97 -7.78 0.79
C VAL A 439 -16.10 -8.89 0.20
N LEU A 440 -15.29 -9.55 1.05
CA LEU A 440 -14.56 -10.74 0.71
C LEU A 440 -15.44 -11.98 0.86
N ASP A 441 -15.31 -12.91 -0.09
CA ASP A 441 -15.87 -14.25 0.06
C ASP A 441 -14.98 -15.05 1.02
N ILE A 442 -15.26 -14.95 2.32
CA ILE A 442 -14.48 -15.56 3.41
C ILE A 442 -14.26 -17.07 3.18
N SER A 443 -15.19 -17.73 2.48
CA SER A 443 -15.09 -19.16 2.17
C SER A 443 -14.01 -19.52 1.13
N LYS A 444 -13.62 -18.56 0.28
CA LYS A 444 -12.64 -18.77 -0.81
C LYS A 444 -11.23 -18.32 -0.45
N ILE A 445 -11.08 -17.51 0.61
CA ILE A 445 -9.80 -16.93 1.01
C ILE A 445 -9.17 -17.84 2.08
N PRO A 446 -7.85 -18.07 2.04
CA PRO A 446 -7.16 -18.91 3.01
C PRO A 446 -7.00 -18.21 4.37
N PHE A 447 -8.11 -17.86 5.02
CA PHE A 447 -8.09 -17.37 6.40
C PHE A 447 -7.75 -18.51 7.38
N SER A 448 -7.10 -18.16 8.49
CA SER A 448 -6.85 -19.09 9.59
C SER A 448 -8.16 -19.66 10.15
N GLU A 449 -8.22 -20.97 10.43
CA GLU A 449 -9.47 -21.65 10.84
C GLU A 449 -10.11 -21.05 12.10
N SER A 450 -9.31 -20.50 13.02
CA SER A 450 -9.80 -19.85 14.24
C SER A 450 -10.18 -18.37 14.05
N PHE A 451 -9.82 -17.73 12.92
CA PHE A 451 -10.05 -16.30 12.69
C PHE A 451 -11.53 -15.91 12.79
N PRO A 452 -12.50 -16.60 12.15
CA PRO A 452 -13.92 -16.24 12.27
C PRO A 452 -14.46 -16.29 13.71
N GLN A 453 -13.87 -17.12 14.57
CA GLN A 453 -14.26 -17.26 15.98
C GLN A 453 -13.82 -16.05 16.81
N HIS A 454 -12.65 -15.48 16.51
CA HIS A 454 -12.09 -14.33 17.22
C HIS A 454 -12.75 -12.99 16.87
N ILE A 455 -13.31 -12.84 15.66
CA ILE A 455 -13.98 -11.59 15.28
C ILE A 455 -15.48 -11.59 15.62
N SER A 456 -16.09 -12.78 15.71
CA SER A 456 -17.52 -12.92 16.02
C SER A 456 -17.82 -12.88 17.53
N SER A 457 -16.79 -12.97 18.38
CA SER A 457 -16.97 -12.92 19.83
C SER A 457 -17.32 -11.51 20.30
N SER A 458 -18.41 -11.38 21.03
CA SER A 458 -18.90 -10.14 21.66
C SER A 458 -17.98 -9.59 22.77
N ASN A 459 -16.89 -10.29 23.11
CA ASN A 459 -15.85 -9.85 24.04
C ASN A 459 -14.60 -9.39 23.26
N PRO A 460 -14.40 -8.08 23.05
CA PRO A 460 -13.30 -7.53 22.26
C PRO A 460 -11.92 -7.58 22.96
N ALA A 461 -11.78 -8.28 24.10
CA ALA A 461 -10.63 -8.10 25.01
C ALA A 461 -9.70 -9.32 25.15
N ILE A 462 -10.00 -10.46 24.50
CA ILE A 462 -9.16 -11.65 24.62
C ILE A 462 -8.24 -11.70 23.39
N CYS A 463 -6.97 -11.31 23.59
CA CYS A 463 -5.93 -11.48 22.60
C CYS A 463 -5.89 -12.96 22.15
N PRO A 464 -5.82 -13.25 20.85
CA PRO A 464 -5.61 -14.61 20.38
C PRO A 464 -4.38 -15.24 21.05
N PRO A 465 -4.42 -16.55 21.31
CA PRO A 465 -3.31 -17.25 21.95
C PRO A 465 -2.05 -17.18 21.07
N PRO A 466 -0.84 -17.24 21.63
CA PRO A 466 0.41 -17.15 20.87
C PRO A 466 0.52 -18.23 19.77
N GLU A 467 -0.14 -19.38 19.95
CA GLU A 467 -0.24 -20.44 18.94
C GLU A 467 -0.93 -19.98 17.64
N TYR A 468 -1.87 -19.03 17.72
CA TYR A 468 -2.53 -18.44 16.55
C TYR A 468 -1.52 -17.69 15.68
N PHE A 469 -0.75 -16.79 16.29
CA PHE A 469 0.29 -16.03 15.59
C PHE A 469 1.41 -16.94 15.08
N ALA A 470 1.79 -17.98 15.83
CA ALA A 470 2.77 -18.97 15.37
C ALA A 470 2.29 -19.76 14.14
N THR A 471 1.00 -20.13 14.10
CA THR A 471 0.39 -20.81 12.95
C THR A 471 0.33 -19.90 11.72
N LEU A 472 0.02 -18.62 11.93
CA LEU A 472 0.04 -17.60 10.88
C LEU A 472 1.45 -17.45 10.27
N LEU A 473 2.48 -17.33 11.12
CA LEU A 473 3.88 -17.24 10.69
C LEU A 473 4.34 -18.49 9.94
N LEU A 474 3.94 -19.69 10.40
CA LEU A 474 4.23 -20.93 9.69
C LEU A 474 3.57 -20.96 8.30
N GLY A 475 2.34 -20.46 8.19
CA GLY A 475 1.64 -20.31 6.92
C GLY A 475 2.40 -19.42 5.93
N LEU A 476 3.03 -18.35 6.42
CA LEU A 476 3.90 -17.48 5.61
C LEU A 476 5.20 -18.19 5.21
N VAL A 477 5.86 -18.89 6.13
CA VAL A 477 7.09 -19.65 5.81
C VAL A 477 6.86 -20.66 4.68
N ASN A 478 5.75 -21.39 4.72
CA ASN A 478 5.48 -22.45 3.75
C ASN A 478 5.07 -21.93 2.36
N ASN A 479 4.43 -20.76 2.27
CA ASN A 479 3.79 -20.29 1.03
C ASN A 479 4.39 -18.99 0.45
N VAL A 480 5.15 -18.24 1.25
CA VAL A 480 5.67 -16.91 0.89
C VAL A 480 7.19 -16.92 0.74
N ILE A 481 7.90 -17.61 1.63
CA ILE A 481 9.37 -17.65 1.60
C ILE A 481 9.83 -18.75 0.64
N PRO A 482 10.74 -18.46 -0.32
CA PRO A 482 11.31 -19.48 -1.19
C PRO A 482 11.98 -20.60 -0.37
N PRO A 483 11.75 -21.88 -0.69
CA PRO A 483 12.36 -22.99 0.05
C PRO A 483 13.88 -23.00 -0.14
N LEU A 484 14.62 -23.24 0.95
CA LEU A 484 16.08 -23.22 0.96
C LEU A 484 16.73 -24.38 0.18
N ASN A 485 15.98 -25.43 -0.18
CA ASN A 485 16.48 -26.63 -0.86
C ASN A 485 15.99 -26.73 -2.31
N SER A 486 16.72 -26.14 -3.25
CA SER A 486 16.76 -26.65 -4.63
C SER A 486 17.99 -27.57 -4.72
N ASN A 487 17.80 -28.88 -4.68
CA ASN A 487 18.89 -29.85 -4.72
C ASN A 487 19.88 -29.56 -5.86
N SER A 488 21.12 -29.22 -5.48
CA SER A 488 22.33 -29.35 -6.28
C SER A 488 22.52 -30.82 -6.65
N LYS A 489 22.19 -31.21 -7.89
CA LYS A 489 22.77 -32.44 -8.45
C LYS A 489 24.19 -32.11 -8.92
N SER A 490 25.16 -32.50 -8.09
CA SER A 490 26.54 -32.74 -8.50
C SER A 490 26.58 -33.69 -9.69
N GLY A 491 27.48 -33.42 -10.63
CA GLY A 491 27.44 -33.94 -12.00
C GLY A 491 27.63 -35.45 -12.19
N SER A 492 27.14 -35.91 -13.32
CA SER A 492 27.78 -36.92 -14.17
C SER A 492 27.43 -36.60 -15.62
N MET A 493 28.46 -36.45 -16.44
CA MET A 493 28.41 -36.40 -17.92
C MET A 493 27.71 -37.64 -18.48
N GLY A 494 27.03 -37.51 -19.63
CA GLY A 494 26.62 -38.66 -20.45
C GLY A 494 25.34 -38.46 -21.29
N ASP A 495 25.54 -37.90 -22.47
CA ASP A 495 24.86 -38.18 -23.76
C ASP A 495 23.36 -37.94 -24.02
N SER A 496 23.18 -37.07 -25.00
CA SER A 496 22.03 -36.80 -25.87
C SER A 496 21.65 -37.97 -26.79
N SER A 497 20.34 -38.29 -26.93
CA SER A 497 19.63 -38.46 -28.22
C SER A 497 18.19 -39.07 -28.14
N ASN A 498 17.26 -38.40 -28.82
CA ASN A 498 16.12 -38.83 -29.68
C ASN A 498 15.04 -39.91 -29.35
N ASN A 499 13.80 -39.47 -29.62
CA ASN A 499 12.66 -40.06 -30.38
C ASN A 499 11.59 -41.02 -29.80
N SER A 500 10.34 -40.51 -29.87
CA SER A 500 9.02 -41.07 -30.28
C SER A 500 8.66 -42.56 -30.12
N MET A 501 7.49 -42.85 -29.51
CA MET A 501 6.30 -43.53 -30.10
C MET A 501 5.23 -43.96 -29.06
N ARG A 502 3.98 -44.11 -29.52
CA ARG A 502 2.70 -44.36 -28.80
C ARG A 502 2.53 -45.78 -28.19
N GLY A 503 1.68 -45.90 -27.15
CA GLY A 503 0.93 -47.14 -26.80
C GLY A 503 0.19 -47.09 -25.44
N PRO A 504 -0.96 -47.81 -25.21
CA PRO A 504 -2.05 -47.37 -24.31
C PRO A 504 -2.28 -48.14 -22.98
N HIS A 505 -3.00 -47.47 -22.06
CA HIS A 505 -3.81 -47.90 -20.89
C HIS A 505 -3.56 -49.25 -20.16
N SER A 506 -3.29 -49.20 -18.84
CA SER A 506 -4.27 -49.43 -17.75
C SER A 506 -3.61 -49.83 -16.41
N LYS A 507 -4.34 -49.55 -15.31
CA LYS A 507 -4.19 -49.96 -13.89
C LYS A 507 -3.54 -48.96 -12.93
N THR A 508 -4.40 -48.31 -12.15
CA THR A 508 -4.15 -47.74 -10.82
C THR A 508 -3.70 -48.82 -9.83
N PRO A 509 -2.83 -48.47 -8.86
CA PRO A 509 -3.35 -48.35 -7.50
C PRO A 509 -2.79 -47.16 -6.67
N SER A 510 -3.62 -46.76 -5.72
CA SER A 510 -3.32 -46.18 -4.40
C SER A 510 -2.37 -44.97 -4.28
N THR A 511 -3.02 -43.83 -4.07
CA THR A 511 -2.61 -42.61 -3.35
C THR A 511 -1.57 -42.82 -2.24
N SER A 512 -0.40 -42.19 -2.39
CA SER A 512 0.39 -41.58 -1.29
C SER A 512 1.71 -41.02 -1.84
N GLN A 513 1.68 -39.85 -2.49
CA GLN A 513 2.89 -39.05 -2.72
C GLN A 513 2.56 -37.56 -2.64
N ALA A 514 3.08 -36.90 -1.61
CA ALA A 514 3.26 -35.46 -1.59
C ALA A 514 4.62 -35.14 -2.23
N GLY A 515 4.60 -34.34 -3.30
CA GLY A 515 5.76 -33.77 -3.97
C GLY A 515 5.49 -33.49 -5.45
N PRO A 516 6.25 -32.62 -6.12
CA PRO A 516 6.46 -31.18 -5.91
C PRO A 516 5.69 -30.36 -6.97
N ALA A 517 5.05 -29.24 -6.62
CA ALA A 517 4.11 -28.53 -7.51
C ALA A 517 4.48 -27.05 -7.84
N ASN A 518 5.75 -26.72 -8.07
CA ASN A 518 6.18 -25.29 -8.13
C ASN A 518 5.99 -24.57 -9.49
N ALA A 519 4.98 -24.88 -10.29
CA ALA A 519 4.63 -24.04 -11.45
C ALA A 519 3.14 -24.06 -11.84
N SER A 520 2.45 -25.18 -11.59
CA SER A 520 1.03 -25.33 -11.93
C SER A 520 0.09 -24.74 -10.86
N GLU A 521 0.52 -24.61 -9.61
CA GLU A 521 -0.27 -24.01 -8.52
C GLU A 521 -0.43 -22.50 -8.68
N GLY A 522 0.61 -21.78 -9.10
CA GLY A 522 0.54 -20.32 -9.29
C GLY A 522 -0.46 -19.89 -10.37
N GLN A 523 -0.62 -20.69 -11.43
CA GLN A 523 -1.65 -20.44 -12.44
C GLN A 523 -3.05 -20.82 -11.95
N LYS A 524 -3.20 -21.91 -11.18
CA LYS A 524 -4.48 -22.30 -10.55
C LYS A 524 -4.98 -21.23 -9.57
N ALA A 525 -4.09 -20.64 -8.77
CA ALA A 525 -4.44 -19.61 -7.80
C ALA A 525 -4.98 -18.32 -8.46
N PHE A 526 -4.43 -17.89 -9.60
CA PHE A 526 -4.96 -16.74 -10.34
C PHE A 526 -6.40 -16.97 -10.82
N TYR A 527 -6.75 -18.20 -11.22
CA TYR A 527 -8.12 -18.57 -11.61
C TYR A 527 -9.06 -18.81 -10.43
N GLN A 528 -8.55 -18.78 -9.19
CA GLN A 528 -9.36 -18.82 -7.96
C GLN A 528 -9.57 -17.41 -7.41
N ILE A 529 -8.49 -16.61 -7.32
CA ILE A 529 -8.51 -15.24 -6.83
C ILE A 529 -7.60 -14.36 -7.71
N GLN A 530 -8.21 -13.47 -8.49
CA GLN A 530 -7.51 -12.61 -9.46
C GLN A 530 -6.78 -11.40 -8.86
N ASP A 531 -7.04 -11.09 -7.59
CA ASP A 531 -6.46 -9.97 -6.84
C ASP A 531 -6.06 -10.53 -5.45
N PRO A 532 -4.75 -10.66 -5.13
CA PRO A 532 -3.63 -9.84 -5.60
C PRO A 532 -2.79 -10.36 -6.78
N GLY A 533 -3.24 -11.41 -7.46
CA GLY A 533 -2.66 -11.92 -8.71
C GLY A 533 -1.69 -13.09 -8.53
N THR A 534 -0.95 -13.16 -7.42
CA THR A 534 -0.12 -14.32 -7.06
C THR A 534 -0.59 -14.96 -5.76
N TYR A 535 -0.42 -16.28 -5.64
CA TYR A 535 -0.78 -17.01 -4.41
C TYR A 535 0.03 -16.53 -3.21
N THR A 536 1.33 -16.32 -3.39
CA THR A 536 2.22 -15.79 -2.35
C THR A 536 1.75 -14.44 -1.81
N GLN A 537 1.36 -13.51 -2.70
CA GLN A 537 0.85 -12.22 -2.28
C GLN A 537 -0.52 -12.33 -1.62
N LEU A 538 -1.36 -13.27 -2.07
CA LEU A 538 -2.66 -13.54 -1.45
C LEU A 538 -2.47 -13.95 0.00
N VAL A 539 -1.59 -14.91 0.28
CA VAL A 539 -1.32 -15.38 1.65
C VAL A 539 -0.76 -14.26 2.52
N LEU A 540 0.22 -13.49 2.01
CA LEU A 540 0.80 -12.37 2.76
C LEU A 540 -0.24 -11.28 3.09
N GLU A 541 -0.99 -10.82 2.10
CA GLU A 541 -1.97 -9.77 2.34
C GLU A 541 -3.18 -10.28 3.14
N THR A 542 -3.50 -11.58 3.09
CA THR A 542 -4.53 -12.20 3.96
C THR A 542 -4.08 -12.14 5.41
N ALA A 543 -2.82 -12.48 5.71
CA ALA A 543 -2.26 -12.35 7.06
C ALA A 543 -2.29 -10.90 7.57
N VAL A 544 -2.03 -9.93 6.68
CA VAL A 544 -2.16 -8.50 7.00
C VAL A 544 -3.61 -8.13 7.32
N ILE A 545 -4.57 -8.55 6.50
CA ILE A 545 -6.01 -8.31 6.75
C ILE A 545 -6.44 -8.93 8.08
N GLU A 546 -5.98 -10.15 8.39
CA GLU A 546 -6.28 -10.81 9.68
C GLU A 546 -5.83 -9.95 10.84
N ILE A 547 -4.55 -9.54 10.86
CA ILE A 547 -3.99 -8.73 11.95
C ILE A 547 -4.71 -7.38 12.09
N LEU A 548 -4.98 -6.69 10.98
CA LEU A 548 -5.65 -5.38 11.00
C LEU A 548 -7.11 -5.46 11.44
N SER A 549 -7.73 -6.64 11.33
CA SER A 549 -9.14 -6.85 11.67
C SER A 549 -9.36 -7.32 13.12
N LEU A 550 -8.30 -7.72 13.82
CA LEU A 550 -8.41 -8.17 15.20
C LEU A 550 -8.75 -7.00 16.13
N PRO A 551 -9.68 -7.16 17.08
CA PRO A 551 -10.01 -6.14 18.08
C PRO A 551 -8.96 -6.09 19.21
N VAL A 552 -7.67 -6.14 18.88
CA VAL A 552 -6.56 -6.24 19.84
C VAL A 552 -5.70 -4.98 19.77
N SER A 553 -5.11 -4.59 20.90
CA SER A 553 -4.19 -3.46 20.91
C SER A 553 -2.88 -3.79 20.19
N ILE A 554 -2.30 -2.78 19.52
CA ILE A 554 -1.03 -2.89 18.79
C ILE A 554 0.08 -3.47 19.68
N SER A 555 0.14 -3.01 20.94
CA SER A 555 1.13 -3.48 21.93
C SER A 555 1.02 -4.98 22.19
N GLN A 556 -0.19 -5.50 22.38
CA GLN A 556 -0.41 -6.93 22.61
C GLN A 556 -0.05 -7.78 21.39
N THR A 557 -0.41 -7.34 20.18
CA THR A 557 -0.08 -8.05 18.94
C THR A 557 1.43 -8.09 18.70
N VAL A 558 2.10 -6.94 18.78
CA VAL A 558 3.55 -6.84 18.58
C VAL A 558 4.30 -7.60 19.69
N SER A 559 3.90 -7.44 20.95
CA SER A 559 4.50 -8.18 22.06
C SER A 559 4.35 -9.70 21.87
N SER A 560 3.18 -10.18 21.46
CA SER A 560 2.97 -11.62 21.18
C SER A 560 3.88 -12.14 20.06
N LEU A 561 4.01 -11.39 18.96
CA LEU A 561 4.91 -11.74 17.86
C LEU A 561 6.38 -11.74 18.29
N VAL A 562 6.80 -10.73 19.05
CA VAL A 562 8.17 -10.60 19.58
C VAL A 562 8.47 -11.74 20.56
N GLN A 563 7.56 -12.07 21.47
CA GLN A 563 7.72 -13.16 22.44
C GLN A 563 7.84 -14.53 21.77
N ILE A 564 7.13 -14.77 20.66
CA ILE A 564 7.30 -16.00 19.85
C ILE A 564 8.72 -16.07 19.29
N ILE A 565 9.22 -14.97 18.72
CA ILE A 565 10.56 -14.93 18.12
C ILE A 565 11.68 -15.07 19.17
N VAL A 566 11.53 -14.40 20.32
CA VAL A 566 12.50 -14.47 21.41
C VAL A 566 12.66 -15.89 21.94
N ASN A 567 11.55 -16.63 22.09
CA ASN A 567 11.55 -17.97 22.67
C ASN A 567 11.65 -19.11 21.64
N ILE A 568 11.75 -18.80 20.34
CA ILE A 568 11.55 -19.79 19.27
C ILE A 568 12.54 -20.94 19.29
N GLN A 569 13.84 -20.64 19.45
CA GLN A 569 14.90 -21.66 19.47
C GLN A 569 14.86 -22.52 20.74
N PRO A 570 14.79 -21.96 21.97
CA PRO A 570 14.68 -22.79 23.17
C PRO A 570 13.41 -23.66 23.20
N THR A 571 12.26 -23.16 22.72
CA THR A 571 11.02 -23.94 22.67
C THR A 571 11.06 -25.04 21.59
N LEU A 572 11.75 -24.83 20.46
CA LEU A 572 11.95 -25.86 19.44
C LEU A 572 12.92 -26.96 19.92
N ILE A 573 14.00 -26.60 20.61
CA ILE A 573 15.02 -27.55 21.11
C ILE A 573 14.49 -28.39 22.29
N GLN A 574 13.70 -27.80 23.20
CA GLN A 574 13.08 -28.55 24.31
C GLN A 574 12.05 -29.57 23.79
N SER A 575 11.34 -29.26 22.71
CA SER A 575 10.32 -30.15 22.13
C SER A 575 10.89 -31.38 21.43
N SER A 576 12.13 -31.32 20.89
CA SER A 576 12.80 -32.47 20.29
C SER A 576 13.34 -33.44 21.34
N ASN A 577 13.77 -32.95 22.50
CA ASN A 577 14.32 -33.79 23.57
C ASN A 577 13.25 -34.56 24.36
N GLY A 578 11.97 -34.19 24.23
CA GLY A 578 10.85 -34.90 24.86
C GLY A 578 10.45 -36.22 24.19
N LEU A 579 11.01 -36.56 23.02
CA LEU A 579 10.64 -37.77 22.26
C LEU A 579 11.47 -39.03 22.59
N HIS A 580 12.51 -38.94 23.43
CA HIS A 580 13.30 -40.11 23.84
C HIS A 580 13.06 -40.46 25.30
N GLY A 581 12.00 -41.24 25.53
CA GLY A 581 11.85 -42.04 26.74
C GLY A 581 12.99 -43.08 26.85
N ALA A 582 13.57 -43.14 28.04
CA ALA A 582 14.61 -44.03 28.54
C ALA A 582 15.00 -45.26 27.67
N SER A 583 16.29 -45.36 27.32
CA SER A 583 17.00 -46.64 27.36
C SER A 583 18.51 -46.40 27.55
N ASN A 584 19.08 -47.12 28.51
CA ASN A 584 20.51 -47.18 28.78
C ASN A 584 21.28 -47.64 27.53
N SER A 585 22.15 -46.79 26.97
CA SER A 585 23.28 -47.26 26.17
C SER A 585 24.43 -46.25 26.21
N VAL A 586 25.62 -46.78 26.49
CA VAL A 586 26.91 -46.11 26.47
C VAL A 586 27.38 -46.05 25.02
N GLY A 587 27.76 -44.87 24.51
CA GLY A 587 28.62 -44.79 23.32
C GLY A 587 28.44 -43.59 22.39
N GLN A 588 29.50 -42.79 22.32
CA GLN A 588 29.93 -41.90 21.22
C GLN A 588 29.20 -40.57 21.02
N GLY A 589 29.77 -39.53 21.67
CA GLY A 589 29.45 -38.14 21.42
C GLY A 589 29.89 -37.67 20.03
N SER A 590 28.95 -37.08 19.31
CA SER A 590 29.22 -36.18 18.18
C SER A 590 29.59 -34.81 18.75
N VAL A 591 30.84 -34.42 18.56
CA VAL A 591 31.41 -33.15 19.03
C VAL A 591 30.89 -32.02 18.14
N LEU A 592 29.90 -31.28 18.64
CA LEU A 592 29.64 -29.90 18.20
C LEU A 592 30.67 -28.99 18.89
N PRO A 593 31.21 -27.96 18.21
CA PRO A 593 32.24 -27.11 18.78
C PRO A 593 31.65 -26.30 19.94
N THR A 594 32.15 -26.53 21.14
CA THR A 594 31.86 -25.73 22.34
C THR A 594 32.71 -24.46 22.34
N SER A 595 32.13 -23.34 22.76
CA SER A 595 32.85 -22.09 23.02
C SER A 595 34.05 -22.30 23.96
N PRO A 596 35.18 -21.61 23.78
CA PRO A 596 36.30 -21.69 24.70
C PRO A 596 36.00 -20.82 25.94
N SER A 597 35.54 -21.45 27.01
CA SER A 597 35.56 -20.85 28.35
C SER A 597 35.87 -21.97 29.35
N GLY A 598 36.92 -21.76 30.14
CA GLY A 598 37.60 -22.78 30.93
C GLY A 598 36.73 -23.47 31.98
N GLY A 599 37.10 -24.71 32.28
CA GLY A 599 36.44 -25.53 33.28
C GLY A 599 36.47 -24.89 34.67
N SER A 600 35.30 -24.84 35.28
CA SER A 600 35.13 -24.85 36.73
C SER A 600 33.86 -25.64 37.02
N THR A 601 34.04 -26.89 37.42
CA THR A 601 33.03 -27.67 38.15
C THR A 601 32.82 -27.01 39.50
N ASP A 602 31.83 -26.13 39.64
CA ASP A 602 31.16 -25.82 40.91
C ASP A 602 30.05 -24.77 40.70
N SER A 603 28.87 -25.22 40.29
CA SER A 603 27.61 -24.48 40.50
C SER A 603 26.41 -25.40 40.40
N LEU A 604 26.41 -26.47 41.20
CA LEU A 604 25.22 -27.29 41.50
C LEU A 604 24.50 -26.76 42.74
N SER A 605 24.04 -25.50 42.74
CA SER A 605 23.02 -25.01 43.69
C SER A 605 22.76 -23.52 43.51
N ALA A 606 21.80 -23.17 42.65
CA ALA A 606 21.06 -21.92 42.79
C ALA A 606 19.73 -22.04 42.04
N SER A 607 18.71 -22.44 42.79
CA SER A 607 17.30 -22.47 42.42
C SER A 607 16.90 -21.14 41.77
N ARG A 608 16.55 -21.15 40.48
CA ARG A 608 15.87 -20.03 39.81
C ARG A 608 14.46 -20.49 39.42
N SER A 609 13.50 -19.68 39.83
CA SER A 609 12.06 -19.81 39.63
C SER A 609 11.70 -19.94 38.14
N ASN A 610 11.11 -21.09 37.78
CA ASN A 610 10.40 -21.26 36.51
C ASN A 610 9.15 -20.38 36.52
N ALA A 611 9.15 -19.30 35.73
CA ALA A 611 7.90 -18.76 35.22
C ALA A 611 7.42 -19.75 34.14
N SER A 612 6.34 -20.48 34.43
CA SER A 612 5.69 -21.38 33.50
C SER A 612 5.17 -20.60 32.28
N ALA A 613 5.93 -20.60 31.19
CA ALA A 613 5.43 -20.21 29.88
C ALA A 613 4.33 -21.21 29.48
N SER A 614 3.14 -20.72 29.14
CA SER A 614 2.07 -21.56 28.57
C SER A 614 2.60 -22.22 27.31
N GLY A 615 2.64 -23.55 27.31
CA GLY A 615 3.38 -24.34 26.33
C GLY A 615 2.78 -24.28 24.93
N ILE A 616 3.49 -23.62 24.01
CA ILE A 616 3.31 -23.78 22.57
C ILE A 616 3.69 -25.22 22.21
N ASN A 617 2.77 -25.95 21.56
CA ASN A 617 2.99 -27.36 21.17
C ASN A 617 3.84 -27.45 19.88
N THR A 618 5.14 -27.13 20.00
CA THR A 618 6.12 -26.95 18.90
C THR A 618 6.54 -28.24 18.19
N SER A 619 6.29 -29.42 18.76
CA SER A 619 6.56 -30.73 18.16
C SER A 619 5.80 -30.97 16.84
N SER A 620 4.63 -30.33 16.68
CA SER A 620 3.83 -30.34 15.45
C SER A 620 4.38 -29.43 14.33
N PHE A 621 5.18 -28.42 14.67
CA PHE A 621 5.68 -27.42 13.71
C PHE A 621 6.88 -27.93 12.91
N VAL A 622 7.81 -28.63 13.57
CA VAL A 622 8.99 -29.24 12.91
C VAL A 622 8.57 -30.39 11.99
N SER A 623 7.64 -31.24 12.46
CA SER A 623 7.11 -32.37 11.68
C SER A 623 6.28 -31.95 10.46
N ARG A 624 5.58 -30.81 10.53
CA ARG A 624 4.78 -30.27 9.40
C ARG A 624 5.58 -29.48 8.37
N SER A 625 6.74 -28.94 8.74
CA SER A 625 7.53 -28.05 7.87
C SER A 625 8.69 -28.75 7.15
N GLY A 626 9.21 -29.86 7.69
CA GLY A 626 10.32 -30.61 7.09
C GLY A 626 11.69 -29.91 7.21
N TYR A 627 11.78 -28.80 7.93
CA TYR A 627 13.02 -28.06 8.19
C TYR A 627 13.66 -28.47 9.51
N THR A 628 14.98 -28.26 9.63
CA THR A 628 15.67 -28.34 10.93
C THR A 628 15.22 -27.21 11.85
N CYS A 629 15.30 -27.40 13.18
CA CYS A 629 14.89 -26.38 14.15
C CYS A 629 15.59 -25.02 13.96
N GLN A 630 16.88 -25.03 13.57
CA GLN A 630 17.64 -23.81 13.29
C GLN A 630 17.16 -23.11 12.01
N GLN A 631 16.95 -23.84 10.91
CA GLN A 631 16.43 -23.26 9.66
C GLN A 631 15.02 -22.71 9.85
N LEU A 632 14.16 -23.44 10.56
CA LEU A 632 12.79 -22.99 10.84
C LEU A 632 12.78 -21.70 11.68
N SER A 633 13.69 -21.57 12.65
CA SER A 633 13.81 -20.34 13.45
C SER A 633 14.15 -19.11 12.59
N CYS A 634 15.10 -19.24 11.66
CA CYS A 634 15.49 -18.14 10.77
C CYS A 634 14.36 -17.76 9.81
N LEU A 635 13.65 -18.77 9.27
CA LEU A 635 12.51 -18.56 8.38
C LEU A 635 11.33 -17.88 9.09
N LEU A 636 11.04 -18.25 10.34
CA LEU A 636 9.99 -17.61 11.14
C LEU A 636 10.35 -16.16 11.51
N ILE A 637 11.63 -15.88 11.82
CA ILE A 637 12.14 -14.50 11.99
C ILE A 637 11.95 -13.70 10.70
N GLN A 638 12.31 -14.29 9.56
CA GLN A 638 12.15 -13.66 8.26
C GLN A 638 10.67 -13.36 7.94
N ALA A 639 9.78 -14.33 8.17
CA ALA A 639 8.34 -14.16 7.97
C ALA A 639 7.75 -13.07 8.87
N CYS A 640 8.18 -13.01 10.14
CA CYS A 640 7.73 -12.00 11.08
C CYS A 640 8.18 -10.60 10.66
N GLY A 641 9.45 -10.44 10.27
CA GLY A 641 9.96 -9.15 9.75
C GLY A 641 9.24 -8.70 8.47
N LEU A 642 8.97 -9.63 7.54
CA LEU A 642 8.20 -9.34 6.33
C LEU A 642 6.76 -8.93 6.64
N LEU A 643 6.09 -9.63 7.55
CA LEU A 643 4.71 -9.33 7.95
C LEU A 643 4.61 -7.96 8.63
N LEU A 644 5.50 -7.67 9.58
CA LEU A 644 5.56 -6.39 10.28
C LEU A 644 5.81 -5.24 9.30
N ALA A 645 6.64 -5.43 8.27
CA ALA A 645 6.92 -4.42 7.26
C ALA A 645 5.72 -4.09 6.34
N GLN A 646 4.66 -4.90 6.33
CA GLN A 646 3.44 -4.64 5.56
C GLN A 646 2.33 -3.95 6.39
N LEU A 647 2.56 -3.77 7.69
CA LEU A 647 1.62 -3.14 8.62
C LEU A 647 1.81 -1.61 8.69
N PRO A 648 0.81 -0.86 9.20
CA PRO A 648 0.90 0.58 9.39
C PRO A 648 2.06 1.01 10.31
N PRO A 649 2.62 2.24 10.14
CA PRO A 649 3.76 2.74 10.92
C PRO A 649 3.60 2.74 12.45
N GLU A 650 2.37 2.72 12.95
CA GLU A 650 2.05 2.59 14.38
C GLU A 650 2.58 1.27 14.96
N PHE A 651 2.52 0.18 14.19
CA PHE A 651 3.12 -1.11 14.58
C PHE A 651 4.65 -1.04 14.65
N HIS A 652 5.27 -0.26 13.75
CA HIS A 652 6.73 -0.10 13.72
C HIS A 652 7.24 0.62 14.96
N SER A 653 6.52 1.67 15.39
CA SER A 653 6.86 2.43 16.61
C SER A 653 6.80 1.54 17.85
N GLN A 654 5.78 0.68 17.94
CA GLN A 654 5.66 -0.29 19.03
C GLN A 654 6.75 -1.36 18.95
N LEU A 655 7.11 -1.85 17.75
CA LEU A 655 8.21 -2.79 17.57
C LEU A 655 9.52 -2.21 18.09
N TYR A 656 9.82 -0.94 17.81
CA TYR A 656 11.02 -0.28 18.32
C TYR A 656 11.02 -0.16 19.83
N PHE A 657 9.85 0.08 20.44
CA PHE A 657 9.71 0.11 21.90
C PHE A 657 9.96 -1.29 22.49
N GLU A 658 9.22 -2.31 22.07
CA GLU A 658 9.34 -3.68 22.60
C GLU A 658 10.75 -4.27 22.37
N ALA A 659 11.33 -4.09 21.18
CA ALA A 659 12.69 -4.53 20.89
C ALA A 659 13.71 -3.86 21.84
N SER A 660 13.55 -2.55 22.11
CA SER A 660 14.43 -1.84 23.03
C SER A 660 14.26 -2.30 24.49
N SER A 661 13.03 -2.61 24.91
CA SER A 661 12.73 -3.14 26.25
C SER A 661 13.37 -4.51 26.43
N VAL A 662 13.21 -5.44 25.48
CA VAL A 662 13.85 -6.77 25.53
C VAL A 662 15.39 -6.66 25.60
N ILE A 663 15.99 -5.74 24.84
CA ILE A 663 17.44 -5.49 24.89
C ILE A 663 17.84 -4.98 26.28
N LYS A 664 17.12 -4.01 26.86
CA LYS A 664 17.46 -3.40 28.17
C LYS A 664 17.21 -4.33 29.36
N GLU A 665 16.14 -5.13 29.31
CA GLU A 665 15.75 -6.04 30.39
C GLU A 665 16.60 -7.33 30.43
N SER A 666 17.44 -7.55 29.42
CA SER A 666 18.36 -8.68 29.36
C SER A 666 19.35 -8.66 30.53
N TRP A 667 19.35 -9.73 31.35
CA TRP A 667 20.12 -9.85 32.60
C TRP A 667 21.64 -9.64 32.45
N TRP A 668 22.18 -9.80 31.24
CA TRP A 668 23.57 -9.52 30.88
C TRP A 668 23.98 -8.06 31.07
N LEU A 669 23.04 -7.12 30.92
CA LEU A 669 23.29 -5.69 31.07
C LEU A 669 22.98 -5.17 32.49
N THR A 670 22.38 -6.02 33.35
CA THR A 670 21.91 -5.63 34.69
C THR A 670 22.63 -6.34 35.84
N ASP A 671 23.32 -7.46 35.61
CA ASP A 671 24.06 -8.19 36.66
C ASP A 671 25.54 -7.78 36.73
N GLY A 672 25.89 -6.94 37.71
CA GLY A 672 27.24 -6.39 37.92
C GLY A 672 28.28 -7.36 38.50
N LYS A 673 28.06 -8.68 38.40
CA LYS A 673 28.88 -9.71 39.08
C LYS A 673 29.85 -10.48 38.17
N ARG A 674 29.81 -10.33 36.85
CA ARG A 674 30.76 -10.95 35.91
C ARG A 674 31.74 -9.94 35.31
N SER A 675 32.89 -10.43 34.86
CA SER A 675 33.94 -9.58 34.28
C SER A 675 33.53 -9.00 32.92
N LEU A 676 33.89 -7.72 32.66
CA LEU A 676 33.53 -6.99 31.43
C LEU A 676 34.00 -7.72 30.15
N GLY A 677 35.13 -8.43 30.22
CA GLY A 677 35.71 -9.18 29.10
C GLY A 677 34.93 -10.44 28.70
N GLU A 678 34.23 -11.10 29.63
CA GLU A 678 33.36 -12.24 29.30
C GLU A 678 32.06 -11.79 28.63
N LEU A 679 31.54 -10.63 29.05
CA LEU A 679 30.37 -9.99 28.44
C LEU A 679 30.68 -9.57 27.00
N ASP A 680 31.84 -8.97 26.78
CA ASP A 680 32.28 -8.49 25.47
C ASP A 680 32.57 -9.64 24.48
N SER A 681 33.19 -10.72 24.95
CA SER A 681 33.38 -11.94 24.15
C SER A 681 32.04 -12.59 23.77
N ALA A 682 31.13 -12.75 24.74
CA ALA A 682 29.81 -13.32 24.49
C ALA A 682 28.99 -12.47 23.49
N VAL A 683 28.99 -11.15 23.65
CA VAL A 683 28.29 -10.21 22.76
C VAL A 683 28.90 -10.20 21.35
N GLY A 684 30.23 -10.32 21.24
CA GLY A 684 30.94 -10.43 19.96
C GLY A 684 30.50 -11.64 19.15
N TYR A 685 30.41 -12.83 19.75
CA TYR A 685 30.07 -14.06 19.03
C TYR A 685 28.57 -14.28 18.83
N VAL A 686 27.74 -13.89 19.79
CA VAL A 686 26.28 -14.11 19.77
C VAL A 686 25.57 -13.17 18.79
N LEU A 687 26.09 -11.96 18.59
CA LEU A 687 25.53 -10.99 17.63
C LEU A 687 25.95 -11.25 16.17
N LEU A 688 26.94 -12.12 15.95
CA LEU A 688 27.43 -12.45 14.61
C LEU A 688 26.57 -13.51 13.91
N ASP A 689 26.06 -14.49 14.65
CA ASP A 689 25.21 -15.54 14.11
C ASP A 689 24.19 -16.07 15.15
N PRO A 690 22.88 -15.82 14.96
CA PRO A 690 21.85 -16.33 15.86
C PRO A 690 21.71 -17.87 15.83
N THR A 691 22.35 -18.57 14.88
CA THR A 691 22.33 -20.04 14.80
C THR A 691 23.36 -20.71 15.72
N TRP A 692 24.39 -19.97 16.15
CA TRP A 692 25.48 -20.48 17.02
C TRP A 692 25.13 -20.42 18.51
N ALA A 693 24.26 -19.49 18.90
CA ALA A 693 23.90 -19.19 20.29
C ALA A 693 22.79 -20.11 20.85
N SER A 694 22.71 -21.37 20.41
CA SER A 694 21.58 -22.27 20.71
C SER A 694 21.53 -22.83 22.14
N GLN A 695 22.58 -22.60 22.95
CA GLN A 695 22.72 -23.18 24.31
C GLN A 695 22.40 -22.19 25.45
N ASP A 696 22.44 -20.87 25.21
CA ASP A 696 22.20 -19.84 26.24
C ASP A 696 20.93 -19.03 25.93
N ASN A 697 19.81 -19.30 26.63
CA ASN A 697 18.45 -18.76 26.37
C ASN A 697 18.32 -17.23 26.16
N THR A 698 19.31 -16.44 26.58
CA THR A 698 19.27 -14.97 26.57
C THR A 698 20.20 -14.34 25.54
N SER A 699 21.31 -15.04 25.23
CA SER A 699 22.14 -14.76 24.06
C SER A 699 21.33 -14.84 22.77
N THR A 700 20.51 -15.89 22.69
CA THR A 700 19.62 -16.19 21.58
C THR A 700 18.54 -15.12 21.41
N ALA A 701 18.03 -14.57 22.52
CA ALA A 701 16.98 -13.55 22.51
C ALA A 701 17.44 -12.27 21.80
N ILE A 702 18.60 -11.73 22.19
CA ILE A 702 19.14 -10.50 21.60
C ILE A 702 19.51 -10.74 20.12
N GLY A 703 20.15 -11.87 19.80
CA GLY A 703 20.47 -12.24 18.42
C GLY A 703 19.22 -12.35 17.53
N ASN A 704 18.15 -12.98 18.02
CA ASN A 704 16.88 -13.10 17.30
C ASN A 704 16.19 -11.75 17.09
N ILE A 705 16.24 -10.84 18.06
CA ILE A 705 15.68 -9.48 17.92
C ILE A 705 16.47 -8.67 16.88
N VAL A 706 17.80 -8.74 16.90
CA VAL A 706 18.63 -8.05 15.89
C VAL A 706 18.34 -8.62 14.49
N ALA A 707 18.24 -9.95 14.35
CA ALA A 707 17.87 -10.59 13.09
C ALA A 707 16.45 -10.21 12.62
N LEU A 708 15.50 -10.10 13.55
CA LEU A 708 14.14 -9.62 13.27
C LEU A 708 14.16 -8.19 12.73
N LEU A 709 14.91 -7.29 13.39
CA LEU A 709 15.06 -5.90 12.96
C LEU A 709 15.73 -5.81 11.59
N HIS A 710 16.74 -6.64 11.31
CA HIS A 710 17.37 -6.68 9.98
C HIS A 710 16.41 -7.17 8.89
N SER A 711 15.67 -8.25 9.15
CA SER A 711 14.62 -8.72 8.22
C SER A 711 13.54 -7.66 7.99
N PHE A 712 13.12 -6.99 9.05
CA PHE A 712 12.16 -5.90 8.97
C PHE A 712 12.70 -4.73 8.14
N PHE A 713 13.91 -4.24 8.46
CA PHE A 713 14.56 -3.15 7.74
C PHE A 713 14.84 -3.47 6.28
N SER A 714 15.12 -4.73 5.91
CA SER A 714 15.32 -5.09 4.50
C SER A 714 14.04 -4.94 3.65
N ASN A 715 12.87 -5.08 4.29
CA ASN A 715 11.57 -5.06 3.61
C ASN A 715 10.86 -3.70 3.69
N LEU A 716 11.34 -2.76 4.52
CA LEU A 716 10.74 -1.43 4.63
C LEU A 716 10.97 -0.58 3.36
N PRO A 717 10.03 0.27 2.94
CA PRO A 717 10.25 1.31 1.94
C PRO A 717 11.17 2.43 2.45
N GLN A 718 11.80 3.17 1.55
CA GLN A 718 12.78 4.20 1.89
C GLN A 718 12.22 5.31 2.80
N GLU A 719 10.96 5.72 2.59
CA GLU A 719 10.29 6.72 3.42
C GLU A 719 10.19 6.28 4.89
N TRP A 720 9.81 5.03 5.15
CA TRP A 720 9.62 4.52 6.50
C TRP A 720 10.94 4.25 7.23
N LEU A 721 12.06 4.17 6.50
CA LEU A 721 13.38 4.09 7.11
C LEU A 721 13.73 5.33 7.94
N ASP A 722 13.12 6.49 7.69
CA ASP A 722 13.33 7.67 8.56
C ASP A 722 12.89 7.40 9.99
N GLY A 723 11.88 6.56 10.22
CA GLY A 723 11.39 6.19 11.55
C GLY A 723 12.36 5.32 12.36
N THR A 724 13.33 4.67 11.73
CA THR A 724 14.24 3.71 12.40
C THR A 724 15.08 4.35 13.51
N HIS A 725 15.36 5.65 13.42
CA HIS A 725 16.13 6.38 14.43
C HIS A 725 15.50 6.37 15.84
N VAL A 726 14.20 6.07 15.95
CA VAL A 726 13.47 5.97 17.22
C VAL A 726 14.03 4.85 18.10
N ILE A 727 14.46 3.73 17.51
CA ILE A 727 15.04 2.63 18.29
C ILE A 727 16.29 3.07 19.05
N ILE A 728 17.13 3.91 18.41
CA ILE A 728 18.34 4.45 19.02
C ILE A 728 17.99 5.41 20.16
N LYS A 729 16.95 6.22 20.00
CA LYS A 729 16.46 7.09 21.08
C LYS A 729 15.97 6.29 22.27
N HIS A 730 15.22 5.21 22.04
CA HIS A 730 14.75 4.34 23.12
C HIS A 730 15.87 3.56 23.80
N LEU A 731 16.95 3.21 23.09
CA LEU A 731 18.11 2.56 23.69
C LEU A 731 18.88 3.49 24.65
N ARG A 732 18.88 4.81 24.44
CA ARG A 732 19.58 5.73 25.35
C ARG A 732 19.00 5.72 26.78
N PRO A 733 19.82 6.04 27.81
CA PRO A 733 21.27 6.29 27.76
C PRO A 733 22.07 4.99 27.53
N VAL A 734 23.15 5.08 26.75
CA VAL A 734 24.08 3.96 26.49
C VAL A 734 25.28 4.10 27.42
N THR A 735 25.51 3.11 28.28
CA THR A 735 26.56 3.17 29.33
C THR A 735 27.68 2.14 29.17
N SER A 736 27.58 1.23 28.20
CA SER A 736 28.54 0.14 27.99
C SER A 736 28.94 -0.05 26.52
N VAL A 737 30.14 -0.60 26.28
CA VAL A 737 30.64 -0.94 24.93
C VAL A 737 29.79 -2.02 24.27
N ALA A 738 29.33 -3.01 25.03
CA ALA A 738 28.40 -4.03 24.54
C ALA A 738 27.12 -3.42 23.93
N MET A 739 26.51 -2.44 24.62
CA MET A 739 25.30 -1.76 24.15
C MET A 739 25.58 -0.83 22.96
N LEU A 740 26.77 -0.24 22.90
CA LEU A 740 27.27 0.48 21.72
C LEU A 740 27.42 -0.46 20.51
N ARG A 741 28.04 -1.65 20.66
CA ARG A 741 28.16 -2.65 19.60
C ARG A 741 26.80 -3.14 19.11
N ILE A 742 25.83 -3.37 20.00
CA ILE A 742 24.45 -3.74 19.62
C ILE A 742 23.83 -2.64 18.74
N ALA A 743 23.95 -1.37 19.14
CA ALA A 743 23.39 -0.26 18.37
C ALA A 743 24.03 -0.13 16.97
N PHE A 744 25.35 -0.30 16.87
CA PHE A 744 26.07 -0.34 15.60
C PHE A 744 25.70 -1.57 14.76
N ARG A 745 25.42 -2.72 15.37
CA ARG A 745 24.95 -3.91 14.65
C ARG A 745 23.52 -3.76 14.12
N ILE A 746 22.63 -3.10 14.85
CA ILE A 746 21.26 -2.82 14.39
C ILE A 746 21.28 -1.87 13.18
N MET A 747 21.99 -0.75 13.28
CA MET A 747 21.95 0.32 12.27
C MET A 747 23.02 0.21 11.17
N GLY A 748 24.13 -0.47 11.42
CA GLY A 748 25.25 -0.56 10.50
C GLY A 748 24.88 -1.12 9.12
N PRO A 749 24.17 -2.27 9.03
CA PRO A 749 23.72 -2.83 7.76
C PRO A 749 22.72 -1.96 6.99
N LEU A 750 22.08 -1.00 7.66
CA LEU A 750 21.13 -0.07 7.02
C LEU A 750 21.85 1.08 6.29
N LEU A 751 23.01 1.51 6.78
CA LEU A 751 23.72 2.67 6.24
C LEU A 751 24.07 2.55 4.73
N PRO A 752 24.54 1.39 4.20
CA PRO A 752 24.78 1.25 2.77
C PRO A 752 23.53 1.48 1.91
N ARG A 753 22.36 1.04 2.40
CA ARG A 753 21.06 1.23 1.74
C ARG A 753 20.64 2.69 1.73
N LEU A 754 21.06 3.46 2.73
CA LEU A 754 20.76 4.88 2.88
C LEU A 754 21.71 5.81 2.12
N SER A 755 22.73 5.27 1.44
CA SER A 755 23.72 6.07 0.71
C SER A 755 23.09 7.02 -0.32
N ASN A 756 21.98 6.64 -0.95
CA ASN A 756 21.24 7.50 -1.89
C ASN A 756 20.37 8.56 -1.18
N ALA A 757 20.05 8.35 0.10
CA ALA A 757 19.25 9.25 0.93
C ALA A 757 20.15 10.00 1.93
N HIS A 758 21.02 10.87 1.41
CA HIS A 758 22.09 11.57 2.15
C HIS A 758 21.65 12.19 3.48
N ASN A 759 20.48 12.84 3.52
CA ASN A 759 19.96 13.46 4.75
C ASN A 759 19.71 12.43 5.86
N LEU A 760 19.12 11.28 5.51
CA LEU A 760 18.82 10.22 6.46
C LEU A 760 20.08 9.48 6.89
N PHE A 761 21.01 9.26 5.96
CA PHE A 761 22.35 8.72 6.26
C PHE A 761 23.07 9.58 7.31
N ASN A 762 23.15 10.90 7.07
CA ASN A 762 23.80 11.84 7.98
C ASN A 762 23.13 11.88 9.36
N LYS A 763 21.80 11.83 9.40
CA LYS A 763 21.02 11.78 10.65
C LYS A 763 21.33 10.53 11.47
N ILE A 764 21.34 9.35 10.86
CA ILE A 764 21.62 8.08 11.56
C ILE A 764 23.09 7.99 11.97
N LEU A 765 24.02 8.37 11.10
CA LEU A 765 25.44 8.43 11.44
C LEU A 765 25.70 9.37 12.61
N SER A 766 25.05 10.55 12.64
CA SER A 766 25.16 11.48 13.76
C SER A 766 24.67 10.87 15.07
N LEU A 767 23.58 10.10 15.04
CA LEU A 767 23.06 9.43 16.24
C LEU A 767 24.00 8.33 16.76
N LEU A 768 24.64 7.57 15.86
CA LEU A 768 25.66 6.58 16.19
C LEU A 768 26.90 7.22 16.82
N LEU A 769 27.40 8.28 16.19
CA LEU A 769 28.54 9.05 16.69
C LEU A 769 28.26 9.70 18.05
N ASN A 770 27.04 10.24 18.24
CA ASN A 770 26.63 10.78 19.54
C ASN A 770 26.53 9.69 20.63
N MET A 771 26.16 8.45 20.30
CA MET A 771 26.22 7.35 21.29
C MET A 771 27.65 6.97 21.66
N MET A 772 28.61 7.10 20.73
CA MET A 772 30.02 6.96 21.09
C MET A 772 30.45 8.05 22.07
N VAL A 773 29.95 9.28 21.93
CA VAL A 773 30.19 10.38 22.90
C VAL A 773 29.52 10.09 24.24
N ASP A 774 28.33 9.46 24.26
CA ASP A 774 27.68 9.07 25.52
C ASP A 774 28.57 8.10 26.35
N VAL A 775 29.34 7.23 25.70
CA VAL A 775 30.25 6.27 26.36
C VAL A 775 31.66 6.86 26.59
N PHE A 776 32.25 7.49 25.58
CA PHE A 776 33.65 7.94 25.53
C PHE A 776 33.83 9.47 25.50
N GLY A 777 32.82 10.23 25.92
CA GLY A 777 32.87 11.69 25.98
C GLY A 777 33.83 12.22 27.04
N LYS A 778 34.32 13.45 26.86
CA LYS A 778 35.17 14.14 27.86
C LYS A 778 34.52 14.28 29.23
N ASN A 779 33.19 14.28 29.27
CA ASN A 779 32.36 14.46 30.46
C ASN A 779 31.67 13.16 30.92
N SER A 780 31.88 12.01 30.25
CA SER A 780 31.28 10.74 30.67
C SER A 780 32.18 10.07 31.72
N GLN A 781 31.61 9.75 32.88
CA GLN A 781 32.25 8.89 33.88
C GLN A 781 31.52 7.53 33.87
N PRO A 782 31.91 6.59 32.99
CA PRO A 782 31.40 5.23 33.09
C PRO A 782 31.86 4.60 34.43
N PRO A 783 31.05 3.73 35.05
CA PRO A 783 31.36 3.12 36.36
C PRO A 783 32.64 2.26 36.38
N VAL A 784 33.17 1.90 35.20
CA VAL A 784 34.44 1.17 35.01
C VAL A 784 35.22 1.86 33.88
N PRO A 785 36.55 2.07 34.01
CA PRO A 785 37.36 2.65 32.93
C PRO A 785 37.40 1.71 31.73
N VAL A 786 36.87 2.19 30.60
CA VAL A 786 36.84 1.49 29.30
C VAL A 786 38.06 1.91 28.47
N GLU A 787 38.83 0.94 27.95
CA GLU A 787 39.99 1.18 27.09
C GLU A 787 39.59 1.45 25.62
N ALA A 788 40.38 2.27 24.91
CA ALA A 788 40.14 2.58 23.50
C ALA A 788 40.43 1.40 22.54
N SER A 789 41.13 0.36 23.00
CA SER A 789 41.44 -0.87 22.25
C SER A 789 40.18 -1.69 21.94
N GLU A 790 39.13 -1.57 22.76
CA GLU A 790 37.90 -2.35 22.65
C GLU A 790 36.99 -1.93 21.47
N ILE A 791 37.25 -0.78 20.84
CA ILE A 791 36.39 -0.24 19.76
C ILE A 791 37.04 -0.23 18.37
N ALA A 792 38.16 -0.93 18.18
CA ALA A 792 38.87 -0.97 16.89
C ALA A 792 37.96 -1.41 15.73
N ASP A 793 37.09 -2.40 15.98
CA ASP A 793 36.09 -2.90 15.04
C ASP A 793 35.06 -1.83 14.62
N LEU A 794 34.60 -1.00 15.56
CA LEU A 794 33.68 0.11 15.30
C LEU A 794 34.35 1.24 14.53
N ILE A 795 35.62 1.53 14.83
CA ILE A 795 36.40 2.54 14.11
C ILE A 795 36.65 2.09 12.67
N ASP A 796 37.00 0.83 12.43
CA ASP A 796 37.16 0.27 11.09
C ASP A 796 35.86 0.33 10.29
N PHE A 797 34.73 0.01 10.93
CA PHE A 797 33.41 0.15 10.32
C PHE A 797 33.09 1.60 9.93
N LEU A 798 33.39 2.58 10.78
CA LEU A 798 33.19 4.00 10.49
C LEU A 798 34.01 4.45 9.28
N HIS A 799 35.28 4.05 9.20
CA HIS A 799 36.10 4.34 8.02
C HIS A 799 35.51 3.70 6.76
N HIS A 800 35.03 2.46 6.83
CA HIS A 800 34.38 1.80 5.70
C HIS A 800 33.13 2.54 5.21
N ILE A 801 32.22 2.88 6.13
CA ILE A 801 30.92 3.44 5.74
C ILE A 801 31.00 4.89 5.23
N ILE A 802 31.92 5.69 5.78
CA ILE A 802 32.14 7.08 5.35
C ILE A 802 32.70 7.13 3.92
N HIS A 803 33.64 6.22 3.60
CA HIS A 803 34.15 6.11 2.23
C HIS A 803 33.14 5.47 1.27
N TYR A 804 32.26 4.59 1.76
CA TYR A 804 31.17 3.99 0.96
C TYR A 804 30.16 5.04 0.49
N GLU A 805 29.73 5.93 1.39
CA GLU A 805 28.80 7.02 1.06
C GLU A 805 29.36 8.01 0.04
N GLY A 806 30.65 8.34 0.16
CA GLY A 806 31.35 9.22 -0.76
C GLY A 806 31.35 8.74 -2.22
N GLN A 807 31.35 7.43 -2.44
CA GLN A 807 31.37 6.82 -3.76
C GLN A 807 29.99 6.39 -4.28
N GLY A 808 28.99 6.21 -3.41
CA GLY A 808 27.69 5.65 -3.78
C GLY A 808 27.76 4.17 -4.18
N GLY A 809 28.73 3.43 -3.64
CA GLY A 809 29.02 2.05 -4.04
C GLY A 809 30.21 1.43 -3.26
N PRO A 810 30.65 0.22 -3.64
CA PRO A 810 31.71 -0.49 -2.93
C PRO A 810 33.01 0.33 -2.88
N VAL A 811 33.59 0.41 -1.68
CA VAL A 811 34.80 1.21 -1.39
C VAL A 811 35.98 0.72 -2.22
N GLN A 812 36.61 1.64 -2.95
CA GLN A 812 37.84 1.46 -3.71
C GLN A 812 38.98 2.26 -3.07
N ALA A 813 40.23 1.95 -3.42
CA ALA A 813 41.39 2.67 -2.88
C ALA A 813 41.40 4.19 -3.21
N THR A 814 40.58 4.63 -4.17
CA THR A 814 40.42 6.03 -4.59
C THR A 814 39.13 6.69 -4.07
N SER A 815 38.36 6.03 -3.21
CA SER A 815 37.09 6.59 -2.68
C SER A 815 37.34 7.85 -1.87
N LYS A 816 36.72 8.95 -2.28
CA LYS A 816 36.76 10.21 -1.53
C LYS A 816 35.47 10.37 -0.72
N PRO A 817 35.55 10.57 0.60
CA PRO A 817 34.37 10.81 1.43
C PRO A 817 33.80 12.22 1.18
N ARG A 818 32.50 12.42 1.44
CA ARG A 818 31.87 13.74 1.30
C ARG A 818 32.31 14.70 2.41
N PRO A 819 32.49 16.00 2.09
CA PRO A 819 32.94 16.99 3.07
C PRO A 819 31.94 17.17 4.23
N GLU A 820 30.64 17.04 3.97
CA GLU A 820 29.58 17.16 4.99
C GLU A 820 29.67 16.06 6.05
N VAL A 821 29.97 14.82 5.63
CA VAL A 821 30.14 13.66 6.52
C VAL A 821 31.41 13.81 7.36
N LEU A 822 32.51 14.27 6.75
CA LEU A 822 33.76 14.53 7.46
C LEU A 822 33.61 15.66 8.49
N ALA A 823 32.84 16.70 8.19
CA ALA A 823 32.54 17.78 9.14
C ALA A 823 31.79 17.26 10.37
N LEU A 824 30.87 16.31 10.20
CA LEU A 824 30.17 15.65 11.30
C LEU A 824 31.13 14.87 12.21
N CYS A 825 32.05 14.09 11.62
CA CYS A 825 33.07 13.35 12.36
C CYS A 825 34.02 14.27 13.13
N SER A 826 34.46 15.38 12.52
CA SER A 826 35.33 16.37 13.18
C SER A 826 34.67 16.97 14.43
N LYS A 827 33.39 17.36 14.32
CA LYS A 827 32.62 17.92 15.45
C LYS A 827 32.50 16.94 16.62
N VAL A 828 32.34 15.65 16.31
CA VAL A 828 32.23 14.59 17.32
C VAL A 828 33.60 14.28 17.95
N ALA A 829 34.67 14.25 17.14
CA ALA A 829 36.03 14.01 17.61
C ALA A 829 36.48 15.03 18.69
N GLU A 830 36.03 16.28 18.59
CA GLU A 830 36.28 17.33 19.59
C GLU A 830 35.63 17.05 20.96
N SER A 831 34.57 16.24 20.99
CA SER A 831 33.80 15.92 22.20
C SER A 831 34.25 14.63 22.90
N LEU A 832 35.09 13.82 22.23
CA LEU A 832 35.60 12.54 22.72
C LEU A 832 36.85 12.70 23.59
N ARG A 833 37.12 11.72 24.46
CA ARG A 833 38.37 11.66 25.22
C ARG A 833 39.60 11.57 24.28
N PRO A 834 40.79 12.05 24.69
CA PRO A 834 41.97 12.12 23.82
C PRO A 834 42.46 10.78 23.26
N ASP A 835 42.28 9.70 24.02
CA ASP A 835 42.60 8.31 23.67
C ASP A 835 41.80 7.83 22.43
N VAL A 836 40.52 8.15 22.37
CA VAL A 836 39.63 7.81 21.25
C VAL A 836 39.72 8.84 20.12
N GLN A 837 39.96 10.12 20.44
CA GLN A 837 40.12 11.18 19.44
C GLN A 837 41.27 10.88 18.45
N HIS A 838 42.36 10.27 18.92
CA HIS A 838 43.47 9.85 18.05
C HIS A 838 43.03 8.85 16.96
N LEU A 839 42.09 7.94 17.26
CA LEU A 839 41.62 6.92 16.32
C LEU A 839 40.78 7.49 15.15
N LEU A 840 40.19 8.67 15.34
CA LEU A 840 39.41 9.38 14.31
C LEU A 840 40.23 10.47 13.59
N SER A 841 41.51 10.64 13.93
CA SER A 841 42.36 11.71 13.41
C SER A 841 42.61 11.64 11.89
N HIS A 842 42.33 10.49 11.28
CA HIS A 842 42.43 10.24 9.84
C HIS A 842 41.19 10.71 9.05
N LEU A 843 40.08 11.06 9.72
CA LEU A 843 38.84 11.56 9.11
C LEU A 843 38.77 13.09 9.25
N LYS A 844 39.63 13.80 8.51
CA LYS A 844 39.70 15.27 8.54
C LYS A 844 38.77 15.90 7.49
N PRO A 845 38.27 17.14 7.71
CA PRO A 845 37.42 17.83 6.75
C PRO A 845 38.09 18.08 5.39
N ASP A 846 39.44 18.06 5.32
CA ASP A 846 40.16 18.06 4.05
C ASP A 846 40.13 16.66 3.39
N ILE A 847 39.37 16.58 2.29
CA ILE A 847 39.14 15.38 1.47
C ILE A 847 40.45 14.76 0.97
N ASN A 848 41.50 15.55 0.75
CA ASN A 848 42.79 15.04 0.25
C ASN A 848 43.69 14.48 1.36
N SER A 849 43.38 14.80 2.62
CA SER A 849 44.10 14.31 3.80
C SER A 849 43.41 13.13 4.49
N SER A 850 42.16 12.87 4.15
CA SER A 850 41.39 11.73 4.66
C SER A 850 41.74 10.45 3.90
N ILE A 851 42.33 9.47 4.61
CA ILE A 851 42.86 8.24 4.02
C ILE A 851 42.05 7.05 4.51
N TYR A 852 41.63 6.18 3.59
CA TYR A 852 41.06 4.88 3.93
C TYR A 852 42.17 3.94 4.42
N ALA A 853 42.01 3.39 5.63
CA ALA A 853 43.01 2.61 6.35
C ALA A 853 43.50 1.33 5.61
N ALA A 854 42.80 0.88 4.56
CA ALA A 854 43.24 -0.28 3.76
C ALA A 854 44.34 0.03 2.74
N THR A 855 44.83 1.28 2.68
CA THR A 855 46.12 1.51 2.03
C THR A 855 47.20 0.95 2.95
N HIS A 856 47.63 -0.29 2.70
CA HIS A 856 48.97 -0.70 3.11
C HIS A 856 49.89 0.45 2.64
N PRO A 857 50.57 1.18 3.55
CA PRO A 857 51.58 2.10 3.10
C PRO A 857 52.55 1.22 2.30
N LYS A 858 52.77 1.57 1.03
CA LYS A 858 53.94 1.05 0.33
C LYS A 858 55.08 1.39 1.26
N LEU A 859 55.64 0.39 1.93
CA LEU A 859 56.87 0.52 2.70
C LEU A 859 57.83 1.20 1.74
N VAL A 860 58.11 2.47 2.03
CA VAL A 860 59.17 3.20 1.35
C VAL A 860 60.41 2.37 1.66
N GLN A 861 60.91 1.64 0.66
CA GLN A 861 62.27 1.13 0.72
C GLN A 861 63.13 2.37 0.89
N ASN A 862 63.57 2.61 2.13
CA ASN A 862 64.60 3.61 2.37
C ASN A 862 65.82 3.24 1.53
N PRO A 863 66.48 4.24 0.91
CA PRO A 863 67.60 4.03 0.01
C PRO A 863 68.80 3.34 0.68
#